data_AF-A0A225WGL7-F1
#
_entry.id   AF-A0A225WGL7-F1
#
_cell.length_a   1.000
_cell.length_b   1.000
_cell.length_c   1.000
_cell.angle_alpha   90.00
_cell.angle_beta   90.00
_cell.angle_gamma   90.00
#
_symmetry.space_group_name_H-M   'P 1'
#
loop_
_entity.id
_entity.type
_entity.pdbx_description
1 polymer ?
#
loop_
_entity_poly.entity_id
_entity_poly.type
_entity_poly.pdbx_seq_one_letter_code
_entity_poly.pdbx_strand_id
1 'polypeptide(L)'
;MEHAVTAALAATLRGLDETILEYMSGAVADQLADEMPSDAAALEALLAESVAPFLLSTSFCEDEAAASSLCAALAAKLLASPELQAELGAGPAQAVRVLETTQSIEEQARKDEGAGDAEQLLARMWGFDKIRRTTNDELEAQQSALSARQVRKQIKLEQLTAERDEEQAELDREWEDARFLPDLTQDTGERDIHVPRLTINFKGKTLLSDTALKIVAGRRYGLVGKNGAGKTTLLRYISHYELEGFPRHIRIQLVEQESASKLSKDDRSVLDVVLAADYERTILLQEEKELTADEADSGADHSVRLKEIYDRLVDIDSDTAESRARTILSGLQFPDHVVDGPAKALSGGWRMRTALAGALFMAPDLLLLDEPTNHLDLEAVIWLEHYLDKYEKQMIVVSHDRNFLNAVTTDIIYLTNQKLAYYKGDYNTFEHTMKENLRQQRKAYDAQQMKIQHMQEFIERFRANAKKAPLVQSRVKALDKILRNELIDEPEDEHAFRMHFPPAEPLGRPIIAVEDVGFRYTPESPLLFKDVHIGVDMSSRIGILGVNGSGKSTLINIMIGKLRATEGSVTSNPRLRVATFTQHHVDSLDLSKSAVQNMKEMFPGHEPDEFRSHLGRFNLSGELAIKPTRTLSGGQKSRVGFALMTWRLPHVVVLDEPTNHLDMETIDALIDALREYKGGVVIVSHDQHFVTSVCEELWVVGDQKVARYRGTMSEYKNHVLAKK
;
A
#
# COMPACT_ATOMS: atom_id res chain seq x y z
N MET A 1 -7.43 -34.26 27.57
CA MET A 1 -6.43 -34.66 26.56
C MET A 1 -5.04 -34.10 26.89
N GLU A 2 -4.85 -32.77 26.91
CA GLU A 2 -3.53 -32.14 27.15
C GLU A 2 -2.87 -32.59 28.47
N HIS A 3 -3.59 -32.59 29.60
CA HIS A 3 -3.06 -33.10 30.87
C HIS A 3 -2.61 -34.57 30.85
N ALA A 4 -3.31 -35.45 30.11
CA ALA A 4 -2.90 -36.85 29.95
C ALA A 4 -1.63 -36.98 29.11
N VAL A 5 -1.52 -36.15 28.06
CA VAL A 5 -0.35 -36.08 27.18
C VAL A 5 0.87 -35.58 27.96
N THR A 6 0.73 -34.51 28.74
CA THR A 6 1.81 -34.00 29.58
C THR A 6 2.28 -35.04 30.60
N ALA A 7 1.34 -35.74 31.26
CA ALA A 7 1.66 -36.77 32.24
C ALA A 7 2.39 -37.98 31.60
N ALA A 8 2.00 -38.38 30.39
CA ALA A 8 2.65 -39.47 29.66
C ALA A 8 4.05 -39.10 29.19
N LEU A 9 4.24 -37.88 28.67
CA LEU A 9 5.53 -37.33 28.25
C LEU A 9 6.50 -37.19 29.44
N ALA A 10 6.07 -36.57 30.54
CA ALA A 10 6.89 -36.43 31.75
C ALA A 10 7.29 -37.79 32.36
N ALA A 11 6.42 -38.80 32.23
CA ALA A 11 6.68 -40.14 32.75
C ALA A 11 7.61 -40.99 31.86
N THR A 12 7.75 -40.68 30.56
CA THR A 12 8.57 -41.44 29.60
C THR A 12 9.89 -40.74 29.30
N LEU A 13 9.88 -39.42 29.17
CA LEU A 13 11.03 -38.58 28.81
C LEU A 13 11.60 -37.89 30.06
N ARG A 14 11.98 -38.70 31.06
CA ARG A 14 12.55 -38.17 32.32
C ARG A 14 13.90 -37.53 32.05
N GLY A 15 14.02 -36.23 32.33
CA GLY A 15 15.27 -35.47 32.18
C GLY A 15 15.29 -34.49 31.01
N LEU A 16 14.20 -34.41 30.23
CA LEU A 16 14.00 -33.34 29.25
C LEU A 16 13.59 -32.03 29.94
N ASP A 17 13.96 -30.90 29.33
CA ASP A 17 13.63 -29.56 29.86
C ASP A 17 12.11 -29.34 29.94
N GLU A 18 11.64 -28.70 31.00
CA GLU A 18 10.23 -28.50 31.30
C GLU A 18 9.53 -27.65 30.21
N THR A 19 10.23 -26.69 29.61
CA THR A 19 9.68 -25.86 28.51
C THR A 19 9.54 -26.64 27.20
N ILE A 20 10.45 -27.59 26.94
CA ILE A 20 10.39 -28.46 25.76
C ILE A 20 9.27 -29.50 25.94
N LEU A 21 9.10 -30.03 27.15
CA LEU A 21 7.99 -30.93 27.48
C LEU A 21 6.63 -30.24 27.33
N GLU A 22 6.50 -28.99 27.75
CA GLU A 22 5.26 -28.21 27.59
C GLU A 22 4.95 -27.96 26.11
N TYR A 23 5.95 -27.56 25.32
CA TYR A 23 5.80 -27.39 23.86
C TYR A 23 5.42 -28.69 23.15
N MET A 24 6.10 -29.80 23.46
CA MET A 24 5.80 -31.12 22.89
C MET A 24 4.42 -31.61 23.32
N SER A 25 3.99 -31.31 24.55
CA SER A 25 2.65 -31.65 25.02
C SER A 25 1.57 -30.92 24.23
N GLY A 26 1.75 -29.63 23.95
CA GLY A 26 0.83 -28.86 23.12
C GLY A 26 0.77 -29.39 21.69
N ALA A 27 1.92 -29.63 21.06
CA ALA A 27 2.00 -30.14 19.69
C ALA A 27 1.32 -31.52 19.52
N VAL A 28 1.54 -32.43 20.48
CA VAL A 28 0.90 -33.76 20.45
C VAL A 28 -0.59 -33.68 20.78
N ALA A 29 -1.01 -32.79 21.69
CA ALA A 29 -2.42 -32.60 22.00
C ALA A 29 -3.22 -32.01 20.82
N ASP A 30 -2.65 -31.02 20.11
CA ASP A 30 -3.27 -30.43 18.91
C ASP A 30 -3.41 -31.46 17.79
N GLN A 31 -2.38 -32.28 17.54
CA GLN A 31 -2.46 -33.34 16.53
C GLN A 31 -3.47 -34.43 16.86
N LEU A 32 -3.57 -34.81 18.14
CA LEU A 32 -4.60 -35.76 18.57
C LEU A 32 -6.01 -35.16 18.49
N ALA A 33 -6.16 -33.85 18.66
CA ALA A 33 -7.44 -33.16 18.48
C ALA A 33 -7.86 -33.09 17.01
N ASP A 34 -6.91 -32.92 16.08
CA ASP A 34 -7.17 -32.85 14.64
C ASP A 34 -7.42 -34.23 14.00
N GLU A 35 -6.63 -35.24 14.37
CA GLU A 35 -6.76 -36.60 13.83
C GLU A 35 -6.58 -37.65 14.93
N MET A 36 -7.69 -38.09 15.53
CA MET A 36 -7.68 -39.18 16.51
C MET A 36 -7.37 -40.53 15.82
N PRO A 37 -6.23 -41.18 16.12
CA PRO A 37 -5.83 -42.42 15.46
C PRO A 37 -6.77 -43.57 15.86
N SER A 38 -7.16 -44.39 14.87
CA SER A 38 -8.12 -45.48 15.06
C SER A 38 -7.53 -46.73 15.72
N ASP A 39 -6.20 -46.88 15.73
CA ASP A 39 -5.50 -48.01 16.33
C ASP A 39 -4.13 -47.61 16.92
N ALA A 40 -3.51 -48.54 17.65
CA ALA A 40 -2.23 -48.31 18.31
C ALA A 40 -1.09 -48.04 17.33
N ALA A 41 -1.12 -48.66 16.14
CA ALA A 41 -0.09 -48.50 15.13
C ALA A 41 -0.12 -47.09 14.49
N ALA A 42 -1.31 -46.53 14.27
CA ALA A 42 -1.47 -45.16 13.80
C ALA A 42 -1.01 -44.13 14.85
N LEU A 43 -1.27 -44.38 16.14
CA LEU A 43 -0.77 -43.51 17.21
C LEU A 43 0.77 -43.52 17.31
N GLU A 44 1.38 -44.69 17.15
CA GLU A 44 2.85 -44.81 17.13
C GLU A 44 3.47 -44.07 15.94
N ALA A 45 2.85 -44.15 14.76
CA ALA A 45 3.32 -43.43 13.57
C ALA A 45 3.22 -41.91 13.73
N LEU A 46 2.10 -41.41 14.27
CA LEU A 46 1.87 -40.00 14.51
C LEU A 46 2.87 -39.42 15.53
N LEU A 47 3.16 -40.17 16.61
CA LEU A 47 4.18 -39.78 17.58
C LEU A 47 5.59 -39.87 17.00
N ALA A 48 5.88 -40.83 16.12
CA ALA A 48 7.17 -40.88 15.45
C ALA A 48 7.40 -39.67 14.54
N GLU A 49 6.36 -39.16 13.87
CA GLU A 49 6.47 -37.97 13.02
C GLU A 49 6.61 -36.68 13.84
N SER A 50 5.91 -36.58 14.96
CA SER A 50 5.84 -35.35 15.76
C SER A 50 6.85 -35.25 16.89
N VAL A 51 7.18 -36.35 17.56
CA VAL A 51 8.01 -36.37 18.78
C VAL A 51 9.46 -36.75 18.45
N ALA A 52 9.69 -37.68 17.54
CA ALA A 52 11.05 -38.17 17.24
C ALA A 52 12.01 -37.07 16.72
N PRO A 53 11.59 -36.12 15.87
CA PRO A 53 12.46 -35.02 15.44
C PRO A 53 12.96 -34.17 16.61
N PHE A 54 12.11 -33.93 17.62
CA PHE A 54 12.51 -33.18 18.80
C PHE A 54 13.51 -33.95 19.66
N LEU A 55 13.27 -35.25 19.90
CA LEU A 55 14.18 -36.11 20.68
C LEU A 55 15.60 -36.19 20.07
N LEU A 56 15.68 -36.20 18.74
CA LEU A 56 16.95 -36.19 18.01
C LEU A 56 17.60 -34.80 18.06
N SER A 57 16.82 -33.73 17.88
CA SER A 57 17.33 -32.36 17.92
C SER A 57 17.88 -31.93 19.29
N THR A 58 17.31 -32.46 20.37
CA THR A 58 17.76 -32.18 21.75
C THR A 58 18.88 -33.10 22.21
N SER A 59 19.42 -33.96 21.34
CA SER A 59 20.43 -34.99 21.68
C SER A 59 20.00 -35.92 22.83
N PHE A 60 18.69 -36.10 23.02
CA PHE A 60 18.15 -36.96 24.08
C PHE A 60 18.24 -38.45 23.71
N CYS A 61 18.27 -38.73 22.40
CA CYS A 61 18.48 -40.06 21.83
C CYS A 61 19.71 -40.04 20.92
N GLU A 62 20.51 -41.12 20.95
CA GLU A 62 21.71 -41.24 20.11
C GLU A 62 21.38 -41.62 18.66
N ASP A 63 20.32 -42.42 18.44
CA ASP A 63 19.93 -42.95 17.13
C ASP A 63 18.41 -42.91 16.90
N GLU A 64 17.96 -42.89 15.64
CA GLU A 64 16.55 -42.94 15.24
C GLU A 64 15.81 -44.17 15.79
N ALA A 65 16.49 -45.31 15.92
CA ALA A 65 15.91 -46.52 16.50
C ALA A 65 15.56 -46.35 17.99
N ALA A 66 16.36 -45.59 18.74
CA ALA A 66 16.09 -45.30 20.15
C ALA A 66 14.93 -44.30 20.30
N ALA A 67 14.85 -43.29 19.42
CA ALA A 67 13.73 -42.35 19.38
C ALA A 67 12.41 -43.06 19.04
N SER A 68 12.41 -43.97 18.06
CA SER A 68 11.23 -44.76 17.69
C SER A 68 10.76 -45.67 18.84
N SER A 69 11.69 -46.33 19.55
CA SER A 69 11.35 -47.15 20.72
C SER A 69 10.73 -46.34 21.86
N LEU A 70 11.15 -45.09 22.07
CA LEU A 70 10.56 -44.20 23.07
C LEU A 70 9.18 -43.70 22.65
N CYS A 71 8.98 -43.43 21.35
CA CYS A 71 7.66 -43.09 20.81
C CYS A 71 6.66 -44.25 20.97
N ALA A 72 7.09 -45.50 20.76
CA ALA A 72 6.26 -46.68 21.03
C ALA A 72 5.91 -46.83 22.53
N ALA A 73 6.88 -46.58 23.42
CA ALA A 73 6.62 -46.59 24.86
C ALA A 73 5.67 -45.46 25.31
N LEU A 74 5.74 -44.30 24.66
CA LEU A 74 4.83 -43.17 24.87
C LEU A 74 3.41 -43.51 24.38
N ALA A 75 3.27 -44.08 23.19
CA ALA A 75 2.00 -44.54 22.63
C ALA A 75 1.30 -45.54 23.56
N ALA A 76 2.05 -46.54 24.06
CA ALA A 76 1.52 -47.53 24.99
C ALA A 76 1.01 -46.92 26.30
N LYS A 77 1.67 -45.87 26.82
CA LYS A 77 1.20 -45.17 28.03
C LYS A 77 -0.01 -44.28 27.77
N LEU A 78 -0.06 -43.62 26.62
CA LEU A 78 -1.21 -42.81 26.22
C LEU A 78 -2.46 -43.67 26.07
N LEU A 79 -2.33 -44.85 25.43
CA LEU A 79 -3.41 -45.84 25.30
C LEU A 79 -3.85 -46.47 26.61
N ALA A 80 -2.96 -46.51 27.62
CA ALA A 80 -3.30 -47.00 28.96
C ALA A 80 -3.98 -45.91 29.82
N SER A 81 -4.04 -44.66 29.37
CA SER A 81 -4.71 -43.60 30.11
C SER A 81 -6.24 -43.71 29.99
N PRO A 82 -6.98 -43.67 31.10
CA PRO A 82 -8.44 -43.78 31.08
C PRO A 82 -9.11 -42.59 30.36
N GLU A 83 -8.43 -41.44 30.29
CA GLU A 83 -8.90 -40.23 29.60
C GLU A 83 -8.87 -40.39 28.08
N LEU A 84 -7.80 -40.97 27.52
CA LEU A 84 -7.71 -41.23 26.07
C LEU A 84 -8.59 -42.42 25.66
N GLN A 85 -8.75 -43.44 26.52
CA GLN A 85 -9.68 -44.54 26.27
C GLN A 85 -11.16 -44.10 26.27
N ALA A 86 -11.52 -43.08 27.05
CA ALA A 86 -12.84 -42.47 27.00
C ALA A 86 -13.12 -41.77 25.66
N GLU A 87 -12.10 -41.17 25.05
CA GLU A 87 -12.20 -40.51 23.73
C GLU A 87 -12.07 -41.50 22.56
N LEU A 88 -11.21 -42.52 22.64
CA LEU A 88 -11.11 -43.62 21.67
C LEU A 88 -12.35 -44.54 21.66
N GLY A 89 -12.99 -44.71 22.82
CA GLY A 89 -14.29 -45.39 22.94
C GLY A 89 -15.46 -44.53 22.43
N ALA A 90 -15.25 -43.23 22.25
CA ALA A 90 -16.16 -42.32 21.60
C ALA A 90 -15.89 -42.28 20.09
N GLY A 91 -16.16 -43.41 19.42
CA GLY A 91 -16.34 -43.40 17.96
C GLY A 91 -17.45 -42.41 17.55
N PRO A 92 -17.65 -42.16 16.23
CA PRO A 92 -18.46 -41.06 15.68
C PRO A 92 -19.99 -41.16 15.92
N ALA A 93 -20.41 -41.88 16.96
CA ALA A 93 -21.78 -42.09 17.39
C ALA A 93 -22.23 -41.23 18.58
N GLN A 94 -21.38 -40.34 19.14
CA GLN A 94 -21.76 -39.49 20.28
C GLN A 94 -21.91 -37.98 19.99
N ALA A 95 -21.58 -37.50 18.79
CA ALA A 95 -21.89 -36.13 18.37
C ALA A 95 -23.36 -35.94 17.92
N VAL A 96 -24.17 -37.01 17.85
CA VAL A 96 -25.61 -36.95 17.52
C VAL A 96 -26.50 -36.77 18.75
N ARG A 97 -25.95 -36.82 19.99
CA ARG A 97 -26.75 -36.83 21.23
C ARG A 97 -26.98 -35.49 21.93
N VAL A 98 -26.69 -34.35 21.29
CA VAL A 98 -26.96 -33.02 21.87
C VAL A 98 -28.15 -32.31 21.20
N LEU A 99 -28.85 -32.98 20.27
CA LEU A 99 -30.11 -32.48 19.70
C LEU A 99 -31.38 -33.25 20.13
N GLU A 100 -31.28 -34.16 21.11
CA GLU A 100 -32.43 -34.92 21.63
C GLU A 100 -32.96 -34.42 22.99
N THR A 101 -32.42 -33.33 23.55
CA THR A 101 -32.87 -32.76 24.84
C THR A 101 -33.83 -31.58 24.73
N THR A 102 -34.45 -31.37 23.57
CA THR A 102 -35.63 -30.50 23.41
C THR A 102 -36.93 -31.25 23.14
N GLN A 103 -36.94 -32.59 23.19
CA GLN A 103 -38.16 -33.40 23.04
C GLN A 103 -38.66 -34.06 24.35
N SER A 104 -37.97 -33.87 25.46
CA SER A 104 -38.33 -34.47 26.77
C SER A 104 -39.38 -33.67 27.56
N ILE A 105 -39.93 -32.59 27.02
CA ILE A 105 -41.08 -31.86 27.59
C ILE A 105 -42.41 -32.34 26.97
N GLU A 106 -42.39 -32.94 25.78
CA GLU A 106 -43.60 -33.48 25.13
C GLU A 106 -43.92 -34.94 25.54
N GLU A 107 -42.92 -35.71 25.97
CA GLU A 107 -43.12 -37.10 26.42
C GLU A 107 -43.73 -37.25 27.83
N GLN A 108 -43.83 -36.17 28.62
CA GLN A 108 -44.50 -36.20 29.91
C GLN A 108 -46.01 -35.91 29.84
N ALA A 109 -46.55 -35.56 28.66
CA ALA A 109 -47.97 -35.28 28.45
C ALA A 109 -48.75 -36.42 27.75
N ARG A 110 -48.11 -37.57 27.47
CA ARG A 110 -48.76 -38.72 26.82
C ARG A 110 -48.51 -40.03 27.55
N LYS A 111 -48.97 -40.08 28.81
CA LYS A 111 -49.47 -41.31 29.42
C LYS A 111 -50.92 -41.07 29.78
N ASP A 112 -51.82 -41.47 28.88
CA ASP A 112 -53.05 -42.19 29.21
C ASP A 112 -53.75 -42.63 27.92
N GLU A 113 -54.40 -43.78 28.04
CA GLU A 113 -54.80 -44.73 27.00
C GLU A 113 -55.86 -44.20 26.01
N GLY A 114 -55.80 -44.63 24.74
CA GLY A 114 -56.90 -44.38 23.80
C GLY A 114 -56.67 -44.67 22.31
N ALA A 115 -56.84 -45.94 21.93
CA ALA A 115 -57.51 -46.39 20.70
C ALA A 115 -56.95 -46.02 19.30
N GLY A 116 -56.05 -46.87 18.77
CA GLY A 116 -56.34 -47.84 17.69
C GLY A 116 -56.79 -47.41 16.27
N ASP A 117 -57.39 -46.24 16.05
CA ASP A 117 -58.02 -45.91 14.76
C ASP A 117 -57.35 -44.78 13.95
N ALA A 118 -56.28 -44.16 14.49
CA ALA A 118 -55.53 -43.11 13.79
C ALA A 118 -54.41 -43.64 12.87
N GLU A 119 -53.86 -44.83 13.15
CA GLU A 119 -52.72 -45.40 12.40
C GLU A 119 -53.10 -45.94 11.02
N GLN A 120 -54.32 -46.45 10.84
CA GLN A 120 -54.77 -46.97 9.54
C GLN A 120 -55.19 -45.88 8.55
N LEU A 121 -55.55 -44.69 9.03
CA LEU A 121 -55.88 -43.53 8.19
C LEU A 121 -54.63 -42.78 7.69
N LEU A 122 -53.56 -42.73 8.49
CA LEU A 122 -52.30 -42.07 8.13
C LEU A 122 -51.44 -42.88 7.14
N ALA A 123 -51.48 -44.22 7.20
CA ALA A 123 -50.74 -45.08 6.27
C ALA A 123 -51.26 -45.03 4.81
N ARG A 124 -52.47 -44.51 4.60
CA ARG A 124 -53.13 -44.49 3.28
C ARG A 124 -53.00 -43.15 2.56
N MET A 125 -52.51 -42.10 3.24
CA MET A 125 -52.45 -40.76 2.66
C MET A 125 -51.10 -40.36 2.07
N TRP A 126 -49.91 -40.65 2.63
CA TRP A 126 -48.63 -40.15 2.06
C TRP A 126 -47.52 -41.21 1.93
N GLY A 127 -47.26 -41.66 0.70
CA GLY A 127 -46.05 -42.39 0.31
C GLY A 127 -44.87 -41.47 -0.06
N PHE A 128 -44.53 -40.50 0.80
CA PHE A 128 -43.50 -39.49 0.50
C PHE A 128 -42.19 -39.61 1.29
N ASP A 129 -42.09 -40.48 2.30
CA ASP A 129 -40.89 -40.52 3.15
C ASP A 129 -39.68 -41.22 2.51
N LYS A 130 -39.89 -42.11 1.54
CA LYS A 130 -38.77 -42.79 0.86
C LYS A 130 -38.10 -41.93 -0.20
N ILE A 131 -38.85 -41.00 -0.81
CA ILE A 131 -38.34 -40.08 -1.84
C ILE A 131 -37.61 -38.90 -1.19
N ARG A 132 -38.06 -38.43 -0.02
CA ARG A 132 -37.50 -37.26 0.67
C ARG A 132 -36.12 -37.52 1.30
N ARG A 133 -35.87 -38.74 1.79
CA ARG A 133 -34.56 -39.15 2.32
C ARG A 133 -33.53 -39.29 1.21
N THR A 134 -33.87 -39.95 0.10
CA THR A 134 -32.97 -40.07 -1.05
C THR A 134 -32.63 -38.71 -1.68
N THR A 135 -33.58 -37.76 -1.74
CA THR A 135 -33.29 -36.42 -2.26
C THR A 135 -32.45 -35.56 -1.32
N ASN A 136 -32.57 -35.72 0.01
CA ASN A 136 -31.76 -34.95 0.95
C ASN A 136 -30.33 -35.50 1.02
N ASP A 137 -30.15 -36.82 1.03
CA ASP A 137 -28.81 -37.43 1.00
C ASP A 137 -28.10 -37.11 -0.33
N GLU A 138 -28.82 -37.09 -1.45
CA GLU A 138 -28.28 -36.65 -2.75
C GLU A 138 -28.02 -35.13 -2.82
N LEU A 139 -28.83 -34.30 -2.16
CA LEU A 139 -28.61 -32.84 -2.08
C LEU A 139 -27.46 -32.46 -1.14
N GLU A 140 -27.30 -33.16 -0.01
CA GLU A 140 -26.18 -32.97 0.93
C GLU A 140 -24.87 -33.50 0.33
N ALA A 141 -24.91 -34.62 -0.40
CA ALA A 141 -23.77 -35.12 -1.18
C ALA A 141 -23.40 -34.17 -2.33
N GLN A 142 -24.39 -33.57 -3.01
CA GLN A 142 -24.14 -32.55 -4.04
C GLN A 142 -23.62 -31.24 -3.45
N GLN A 143 -24.12 -30.79 -2.30
CA GLN A 143 -23.65 -29.56 -1.64
C GLN A 143 -22.23 -29.70 -1.06
N SER A 144 -21.91 -30.84 -0.45
CA SER A 144 -20.55 -31.15 0.05
C SER A 144 -19.54 -31.36 -1.08
N ALA A 145 -19.95 -31.98 -2.19
CA ALA A 145 -19.11 -32.10 -3.38
C ALA A 145 -18.90 -30.75 -4.09
N LEU A 146 -19.91 -29.88 -4.12
CA LEU A 146 -19.80 -28.52 -4.68
C LEU A 146 -18.92 -27.61 -3.82
N SER A 147 -19.03 -27.68 -2.49
CA SER A 147 -18.18 -26.92 -1.56
C SER A 147 -16.73 -27.41 -1.58
N ALA A 148 -16.49 -28.72 -1.55
CA ALA A 148 -15.14 -29.29 -1.65
C ALA A 148 -14.49 -28.99 -3.02
N ARG A 149 -15.29 -28.99 -4.10
CA ARG A 149 -14.81 -28.60 -5.43
C ARG A 149 -14.55 -27.11 -5.54
N GLN A 150 -15.31 -26.26 -4.85
CA GLN A 150 -15.05 -24.82 -4.75
C GLN A 150 -13.77 -24.55 -3.95
N VAL A 151 -13.59 -25.18 -2.80
CA VAL A 151 -12.38 -25.05 -1.96
C VAL A 151 -11.13 -25.52 -2.73
N ARG A 152 -11.18 -26.69 -3.40
CA ARG A 152 -10.07 -27.16 -4.23
C ARG A 152 -9.77 -26.25 -5.43
N LYS A 153 -10.80 -25.68 -6.05
CA LYS A 153 -10.62 -24.67 -7.11
C LYS A 153 -9.99 -23.40 -6.57
N GLN A 154 -10.35 -22.99 -5.37
CA GLN A 154 -9.85 -21.78 -4.72
C GLN A 154 -8.38 -21.94 -4.31
N ILE A 155 -8.02 -23.06 -3.67
CA ILE A 155 -6.63 -23.39 -3.34
C ILE A 155 -5.77 -23.49 -4.62
N LYS A 156 -6.28 -24.16 -5.66
CA LYS A 156 -5.56 -24.26 -6.94
C LYS A 156 -5.41 -22.91 -7.64
N LEU A 157 -6.41 -22.04 -7.54
CA LEU A 157 -6.35 -20.67 -8.06
C LEU A 157 -5.33 -19.85 -7.25
N GLU A 158 -5.31 -19.99 -5.93
CA GLU A 158 -4.36 -19.33 -5.04
C GLU A 158 -2.92 -19.76 -5.35
N GLN A 159 -2.67 -21.06 -5.53
CA GLN A 159 -1.37 -21.59 -5.95
C GLN A 159 -0.93 -21.05 -7.31
N LEU A 160 -1.80 -21.10 -8.33
CA LEU A 160 -1.50 -20.57 -9.65
C LEU A 160 -1.29 -19.05 -9.65
N THR A 161 -2.00 -18.32 -8.79
CA THR A 161 -1.74 -16.88 -8.61
C THR A 161 -0.38 -16.66 -7.95
N ALA A 162 -0.05 -17.40 -6.89
CA ALA A 162 1.23 -17.27 -6.19
C ALA A 162 2.43 -17.56 -7.11
N GLU A 163 2.39 -18.65 -7.88
CA GLU A 163 3.44 -18.99 -8.87
C GLU A 163 3.58 -17.88 -9.92
N ARG A 164 2.46 -17.39 -10.47
CA ARG A 164 2.48 -16.30 -11.46
C ARG A 164 3.03 -15.00 -10.88
N ASP A 165 2.77 -14.73 -9.61
CA ASP A 165 3.20 -13.50 -8.96
C ASP A 165 4.67 -13.56 -8.54
N GLU A 166 5.20 -14.75 -8.25
CA GLU A 166 6.64 -14.97 -8.01
C GLU A 166 7.43 -14.82 -9.32
N GLU A 167 6.96 -15.43 -10.41
CA GLU A 167 7.52 -15.26 -11.75
C GLU A 167 7.45 -13.78 -12.20
N GLN A 168 6.37 -13.07 -11.85
CA GLN A 168 6.24 -11.63 -12.10
C GLN A 168 7.21 -10.78 -11.26
N ALA A 169 7.45 -11.15 -9.99
CA ALA A 169 8.40 -10.45 -9.15
C ALA A 169 9.86 -10.72 -9.57
N GLU A 170 10.14 -11.87 -10.19
CA GLU A 170 11.42 -12.13 -10.86
C GLU A 170 11.57 -11.30 -12.14
N LEU A 171 10.54 -11.23 -12.98
CA LEU A 171 10.58 -10.37 -14.18
C LEU A 171 10.73 -8.88 -13.82
N ASP A 172 10.01 -8.38 -12.81
CA ASP A 172 10.17 -7.00 -12.34
C ASP A 172 11.62 -6.76 -11.85
N ARG A 173 12.24 -7.75 -11.17
CA ARG A 173 13.66 -7.68 -10.74
C ARG A 173 14.65 -7.72 -11.90
N GLU A 174 14.45 -8.60 -12.88
CA GLU A 174 15.29 -8.68 -14.09
C GLU A 174 15.21 -7.39 -14.91
N TRP A 175 14.01 -6.82 -15.02
CA TRP A 175 13.77 -5.58 -15.72
C TRP A 175 14.42 -4.38 -15.01
N GLU A 176 14.43 -4.38 -13.67
CA GLU A 176 15.16 -3.41 -12.85
C GLU A 176 16.69 -3.49 -12.99
N ASP A 177 17.25 -4.66 -13.32
CA ASP A 177 18.70 -4.87 -13.42
C ASP A 177 19.28 -4.53 -14.79
N ALA A 178 18.45 -4.42 -15.83
CA ALA A 178 18.86 -4.02 -17.17
C ALA A 178 19.10 -2.50 -17.27
N ARG A 179 20.32 -2.03 -16.96
CA ARG A 179 20.72 -0.64 -17.22
C ARG A 179 21.12 -0.46 -18.69
N PHE A 180 20.36 0.33 -19.42
CA PHE A 180 20.69 0.71 -20.79
C PHE A 180 21.52 2.00 -20.80
N LEU A 181 22.75 1.91 -21.32
CA LEU A 181 23.59 3.08 -21.57
C LEU A 181 23.12 3.78 -22.85
N PRO A 182 23.08 5.12 -22.88
CA PRO A 182 22.75 5.87 -24.09
C PRO A 182 23.79 5.60 -25.18
N ASP A 183 23.33 5.46 -26.42
CA ASP A 183 24.20 5.32 -27.58
C ASP A 183 24.61 6.70 -28.08
N LEU A 184 25.77 7.16 -27.61
CA LEU A 184 26.34 8.46 -27.96
C LEU A 184 26.91 8.51 -29.39
N THR A 185 26.99 7.38 -30.10
CA THR A 185 27.51 7.34 -31.47
C THR A 185 26.55 7.95 -32.50
N GLN A 186 25.28 8.10 -32.14
CA GLN A 186 24.20 8.64 -33.00
C GLN A 186 23.68 10.01 -32.54
N ASP A 187 24.50 10.83 -31.87
CA ASP A 187 24.07 12.15 -31.40
C ASP A 187 23.82 13.11 -32.58
N THR A 188 22.55 13.37 -32.88
CA THR A 188 22.12 14.30 -33.93
C THR A 188 22.05 15.76 -33.47
N GLY A 189 22.27 16.04 -32.18
CA GLY A 189 22.09 17.35 -31.56
C GLY A 189 20.62 17.76 -31.35
N GLU A 190 19.65 17.04 -31.90
CA GLU A 190 18.23 17.23 -31.61
C GLU A 190 17.91 16.65 -30.23
N ARG A 191 17.43 17.49 -29.31
CA ARG A 191 17.06 17.07 -27.95
C ARG A 191 15.54 16.98 -27.74
N ASP A 192 14.76 17.37 -28.75
CA ASP A 192 13.30 17.22 -28.76
C ASP A 192 12.93 15.75 -28.96
N ILE A 193 11.95 15.26 -28.20
CA ILE A 193 11.45 13.90 -28.27
C ILE A 193 10.05 13.93 -28.87
N HIS A 194 9.89 13.27 -30.01
CA HIS A 194 8.60 13.09 -30.64
C HIS A 194 8.39 11.64 -31.09
N VAL A 195 7.54 10.93 -30.36
CA VAL A 195 7.10 9.57 -30.70
C VAL A 195 5.62 9.64 -31.11
N PRO A 196 5.29 9.54 -32.42
CA PRO A 196 3.94 9.86 -32.90
C PRO A 196 2.88 8.78 -32.61
N ARG A 197 3.29 7.51 -32.49
CA ARG A 197 2.38 6.39 -32.23
C ARG A 197 2.97 5.50 -31.13
N LEU A 198 2.52 5.75 -29.92
CA LEU A 198 2.91 5.06 -28.70
C LEU A 198 1.75 4.17 -28.25
N THR A 199 2.03 2.88 -28.07
CA THR A 199 1.10 1.93 -27.44
C THR A 199 1.89 1.16 -26.39
N ILE A 200 1.43 1.18 -25.14
CA ILE A 200 2.07 0.48 -24.04
C ILE A 200 1.09 -0.54 -23.47
N ASN A 201 1.49 -1.81 -23.54
CA ASN A 201 0.78 -2.92 -22.96
C ASN A 201 1.62 -3.47 -21.81
N PHE A 202 1.08 -3.45 -20.59
CA PHE A 202 1.80 -3.91 -19.41
C PHE A 202 0.94 -4.91 -18.65
N LYS A 203 1.52 -6.08 -18.31
CA LYS A 203 0.85 -7.15 -17.55
C LYS A 203 -0.55 -7.52 -18.10
N GLY A 204 -0.69 -7.56 -19.43
CA GLY A 204 -1.94 -7.90 -20.13
C GLY A 204 -3.00 -6.80 -20.15
N LYS A 205 -2.71 -5.60 -19.63
CA LYS A 205 -3.59 -4.42 -19.68
C LYS A 205 -2.96 -3.36 -20.59
N THR A 206 -3.76 -2.80 -21.49
CA THR A 206 -3.36 -1.64 -22.27
C THR A 206 -3.38 -0.39 -21.39
N LEU A 207 -2.22 0.21 -21.17
CA LEU A 207 -2.05 1.44 -20.40
C LEU A 207 -2.18 2.67 -21.29
N LEU A 208 -1.56 2.62 -22.47
CA LEU A 208 -1.62 3.66 -23.49
C LEU A 208 -1.98 3.06 -24.84
N SER A 209 -2.89 3.70 -25.58
CA SER A 209 -3.32 3.29 -26.91
C SER A 209 -3.23 4.44 -27.91
N ASP A 210 -2.45 4.23 -28.97
CA ASP A 210 -2.28 5.14 -30.13
C ASP A 210 -2.17 6.63 -29.75
N THR A 211 -1.23 6.93 -28.86
CA THR A 211 -0.99 8.30 -28.37
C THR A 211 0.37 8.83 -28.83
N ALA A 212 0.57 10.14 -28.85
CA ALA A 212 1.84 10.73 -29.24
C ALA A 212 2.56 11.30 -28.01
N LEU A 213 3.81 10.88 -27.80
CA LEU A 213 4.70 11.46 -26.78
C LEU A 213 5.45 12.65 -27.40
N LYS A 214 5.22 13.84 -26.86
CA LYS A 214 5.85 15.11 -27.28
C LYS A 214 6.53 15.77 -26.08
N ILE A 215 7.85 15.83 -26.11
CA ILE A 215 8.66 16.51 -25.09
C ILE A 215 9.59 17.45 -25.84
N VAL A 216 9.50 18.73 -25.52
CA VAL A 216 10.36 19.77 -26.11
C VAL A 216 11.50 20.06 -25.14
N ALA A 217 12.70 20.20 -25.66
CA ALA A 217 13.88 20.52 -24.88
C ALA A 217 13.69 21.82 -24.07
N GLY A 218 14.19 21.81 -22.83
CA GLY A 218 14.10 22.93 -21.90
C GLY A 218 12.72 23.16 -21.27
N ARG A 219 11.73 22.30 -21.55
CA ARG A 219 10.42 22.34 -20.87
C ARG A 219 10.35 21.41 -19.67
N ARG A 220 9.49 21.77 -18.72
CA ARG A 220 9.29 21.03 -17.48
C ARG A 220 7.86 20.52 -17.43
N TYR A 221 7.71 19.21 -17.57
CA TYR A 221 6.41 18.57 -17.69
C TYR A 221 5.95 17.97 -16.36
N GLY A 222 4.74 18.31 -15.91
CA GLY A 222 4.06 17.62 -14.82
C GLY A 222 3.19 16.49 -15.36
N LEU A 223 3.46 15.23 -15.02
CA LEU A 223 2.66 14.08 -15.42
C LEU A 223 1.60 13.77 -14.36
N VAL A 224 0.35 14.05 -14.67
CA VAL A 224 -0.80 13.92 -13.76
C VAL A 224 -1.77 12.86 -14.27
N GLY A 225 -2.37 12.08 -13.37
CA GLY A 225 -3.38 11.08 -13.69
C GLY A 225 -3.76 10.24 -12.47
N LYS A 226 -4.82 9.45 -12.59
CA LYS A 226 -5.31 8.55 -11.52
C LYS A 226 -4.24 7.51 -11.12
N ASN A 227 -4.34 6.98 -9.91
CA ASN A 227 -3.47 5.89 -9.49
C ASN A 227 -3.76 4.61 -10.28
N GLY A 228 -2.70 3.91 -10.70
CA GLY A 228 -2.82 2.75 -11.59
C GLY A 228 -3.14 3.07 -13.05
N ALA A 229 -3.08 4.35 -13.47
CA ALA A 229 -3.19 4.75 -14.87
C ALA A 229 -1.95 4.39 -15.72
N GLY A 230 -0.81 4.14 -15.07
CA GLY A 230 0.45 3.76 -15.73
C GLY A 230 1.54 4.84 -15.74
N LYS A 231 1.50 5.84 -14.84
CA LYS A 231 2.49 6.93 -14.76
C LYS A 231 3.93 6.42 -14.56
N THR A 232 4.16 5.67 -13.47
CA THR A 232 5.46 5.03 -13.18
C THR A 232 5.88 4.09 -14.31
N THR A 233 4.96 3.29 -14.84
CA THR A 233 5.25 2.40 -15.97
C THR A 233 5.70 3.18 -17.20
N LEU A 234 5.05 4.29 -17.55
CA LEU A 234 5.49 5.13 -18.67
C LEU A 234 6.92 5.65 -18.44
N LEU A 235 7.23 6.12 -17.22
CA LEU A 235 8.58 6.57 -16.88
C LEU A 235 9.63 5.45 -17.01
N ARG A 236 9.29 4.23 -16.58
CA ARG A 236 10.13 3.02 -16.76
C ARG A 236 10.40 2.72 -18.23
N TYR A 237 9.36 2.69 -19.05
CA TYR A 237 9.54 2.44 -20.49
C TYR A 237 10.42 3.50 -21.18
N ILE A 238 10.33 4.76 -20.73
CA ILE A 238 11.18 5.85 -21.21
C ILE A 238 12.63 5.63 -20.76
N SER A 239 12.87 5.32 -19.47
CA SER A 239 14.23 5.17 -18.93
C SER A 239 14.99 3.97 -19.51
N HIS A 240 14.29 2.92 -19.92
CA HIS A 240 14.89 1.72 -20.51
C HIS A 240 15.00 1.77 -22.05
N TYR A 241 14.65 2.90 -22.69
CA TYR A 241 14.67 3.06 -24.16
C TYR A 241 13.86 1.99 -24.92
N GLU A 242 12.82 1.45 -24.30
CA GLU A 242 11.97 0.41 -24.90
C GLU A 242 10.92 0.99 -25.87
N LEU A 243 10.73 2.29 -25.84
CA LEU A 243 9.80 2.97 -26.73
C LEU A 243 10.33 2.98 -28.17
N GLU A 244 9.57 2.38 -29.08
CA GLU A 244 9.88 2.41 -30.51
C GLU A 244 9.94 3.86 -31.03
N GLY A 245 11.06 4.21 -31.67
CA GLY A 245 11.30 5.55 -32.20
C GLY A 245 11.76 6.58 -31.17
N PHE A 246 12.11 6.16 -29.94
CA PHE A 246 12.71 7.04 -28.95
C PHE A 246 14.21 7.26 -29.22
N PRO A 247 14.71 8.50 -29.15
CA PRO A 247 16.12 8.82 -29.41
C PRO A 247 17.05 8.22 -28.35
N ARG A 248 18.06 7.44 -28.79
CA ARG A 248 19.00 6.72 -27.90
C ARG A 248 20.19 7.56 -27.41
N HIS A 249 20.43 8.72 -28.03
CA HIS A 249 21.52 9.64 -27.66
C HIS A 249 21.18 10.56 -26.49
N ILE A 250 19.92 10.59 -26.05
CA ILE A 250 19.48 11.43 -24.92
C ILE A 250 19.84 10.71 -23.62
N ARG A 251 20.57 11.37 -22.73
CA ARG A 251 20.88 10.82 -21.41
C ARG A 251 19.66 10.95 -20.49
N ILE A 252 19.15 9.83 -19.99
CA ILE A 252 17.97 9.77 -19.11
C ILE A 252 18.40 9.29 -17.73
N GLN A 253 17.92 9.95 -16.69
CA GLN A 253 17.98 9.43 -15.33
C GLN A 253 16.59 9.42 -14.73
N LEU A 254 16.17 8.24 -14.26
CA LEU A 254 14.95 8.04 -13.50
C LEU A 254 15.29 7.89 -12.02
N VAL A 255 14.55 8.61 -11.18
CA VAL A 255 14.57 8.46 -9.72
C VAL A 255 13.28 7.79 -9.32
N GLU A 256 13.35 6.49 -9.00
CA GLU A 256 12.19 5.73 -8.52
C GLU A 256 12.25 5.49 -7.02
N GLN A 257 11.06 5.36 -6.43
CA GLN A 257 10.87 5.04 -5.02
C GLN A 257 11.54 3.71 -4.60
N GLU A 258 11.68 2.74 -5.51
CA GLU A 258 12.24 1.39 -5.25
C GLU A 258 13.75 1.28 -5.57
N SER A 259 14.32 2.21 -6.35
CA SER A 259 15.76 2.23 -6.71
C SER A 259 16.68 2.38 -5.50
N ALA A 260 16.15 2.84 -4.36
CA ALA A 260 16.82 2.93 -3.07
C ALA A 260 17.26 1.55 -2.50
N SER A 261 16.71 0.44 -3.00
CA SER A 261 17.10 -0.91 -2.60
C SER A 261 18.55 -1.24 -3.00
N LYS A 262 19.06 -0.68 -4.10
CA LYS A 262 20.42 -0.95 -4.61
C LYS A 262 21.52 -0.29 -3.75
N LEU A 263 21.24 0.84 -3.11
CA LEU A 263 22.17 1.47 -2.15
C LEU A 263 22.32 0.68 -0.84
N SER A 264 21.47 -0.32 -0.57
CA SER A 264 21.47 -1.04 0.71
C SER A 264 22.73 -1.87 0.98
N LYS A 265 23.54 -2.15 -0.05
CA LYS A 265 24.73 -3.00 0.03
C LYS A 265 26.04 -2.24 -0.21
N ASP A 266 26.01 -0.91 -0.37
CA ASP A 266 27.21 -0.13 -0.68
C ASP A 266 27.93 0.33 0.60
N ASP A 267 29.21 -0.02 0.71
CA ASP A 267 30.08 0.38 1.82
C ASP A 267 30.65 1.79 1.67
N ARG A 268 30.51 2.40 0.48
CA ARG A 268 31.02 3.75 0.18
C ARG A 268 30.28 4.83 0.97
N SER A 269 30.90 6.00 1.09
CA SER A 269 30.28 7.17 1.71
C SER A 269 29.10 7.68 0.87
N VAL A 270 28.15 8.38 1.49
CA VAL A 270 27.01 8.98 0.77
C VAL A 270 27.51 9.94 -0.31
N LEU A 271 28.54 10.73 -0.01
CA LEU A 271 29.18 11.63 -0.96
C LEU A 271 29.75 10.87 -2.18
N ASP A 272 30.48 9.79 -1.94
CA ASP A 272 31.07 8.99 -3.01
C ASP A 272 30.01 8.34 -3.89
N VAL A 273 28.88 7.92 -3.31
CA VAL A 273 27.76 7.37 -4.07
C VAL A 273 27.14 8.42 -4.99
N VAL A 274 26.99 9.67 -4.52
CA VAL A 274 26.49 10.79 -5.35
C VAL A 274 27.49 11.13 -6.46
N LEU A 275 28.79 11.19 -6.15
CA LEU A 275 29.83 11.44 -7.15
C LEU A 275 29.92 10.33 -8.20
N ALA A 276 29.72 9.08 -7.78
CA ALA A 276 29.70 7.92 -8.66
C ALA A 276 28.42 7.79 -9.49
N ALA A 277 27.39 8.61 -9.21
CA ALA A 277 26.20 8.67 -10.06
C ALA A 277 26.56 9.18 -11.45
N ASP A 278 27.54 10.09 -11.56
CA ASP A 278 28.10 10.49 -12.84
C ASP A 278 29.08 9.41 -13.35
N TYR A 279 28.53 8.52 -14.16
CA TYR A 279 29.26 7.40 -14.74
C TYR A 279 30.32 7.85 -15.74
N GLU A 280 30.05 8.91 -16.50
CA GLU A 280 31.01 9.48 -17.46
C GLU A 280 32.26 9.96 -16.71
N ARG A 281 32.07 10.73 -15.63
CA ARG A 281 33.17 11.14 -14.75
C ARG A 281 33.92 9.95 -14.17
N THR A 282 33.19 8.93 -13.71
CA THR A 282 33.81 7.76 -13.06
C THR A 282 34.67 6.95 -14.03
N ILE A 283 34.20 6.71 -15.26
CA ILE A 283 35.00 6.06 -16.30
C ILE A 283 36.22 6.89 -16.65
N LEU A 284 36.05 8.19 -16.90
CA LEU A 284 37.15 9.06 -17.31
C LEU A 284 38.26 9.13 -16.25
N LEU A 285 37.91 9.19 -14.96
CA LEU A 285 38.89 9.16 -13.87
C LEU A 285 39.56 7.79 -13.72
N GLN A 286 38.86 6.70 -14.04
CA GLN A 286 39.44 5.36 -14.03
C GLN A 286 40.40 5.17 -15.21
N GLU A 287 39.99 5.59 -16.41
CA GLU A 287 40.82 5.58 -17.62
C GLU A 287 42.04 6.49 -17.45
N GLU A 288 41.90 7.67 -16.84
CA GLU A 288 43.03 8.55 -16.48
C GLU A 288 44.03 7.81 -15.58
N LYS A 289 43.56 7.14 -14.52
CA LYS A 289 44.43 6.41 -13.59
C LYS A 289 45.15 5.24 -14.27
N GLU A 290 44.47 4.50 -15.14
CA GLU A 290 45.04 3.39 -15.89
C GLU A 290 46.12 3.89 -16.86
N LEU A 291 45.83 4.92 -17.66
CA LEU A 291 46.77 5.52 -18.60
C LEU A 291 47.95 6.22 -17.91
N THR A 292 47.76 6.73 -16.70
CA THR A 292 48.83 7.32 -15.87
C THR A 292 49.66 6.25 -15.16
N ALA A 293 49.12 5.05 -14.93
CA ALA A 293 49.86 3.93 -14.34
C ALA A 293 50.69 3.16 -15.39
N ASP A 294 50.23 3.11 -16.64
CA ASP A 294 50.90 2.46 -17.78
C ASP A 294 52.03 3.32 -18.41
N GLU A 295 52.81 4.05 -17.60
CA GLU A 295 53.95 4.89 -18.05
C GLU A 295 55.04 4.13 -18.84
N ALA A 296 54.98 2.80 -18.89
CA ALA A 296 55.96 1.95 -19.56
C ALA A 296 55.82 1.87 -21.10
N ASP A 297 54.68 2.25 -21.68
CA ASP A 297 54.42 2.22 -23.13
C ASP A 297 53.92 3.58 -23.67
N SER A 298 54.69 4.63 -23.38
CA SER A 298 54.39 6.03 -23.71
C SER A 298 54.48 6.33 -25.23
N GLY A 299 53.52 5.83 -25.99
CA GLY A 299 53.29 6.19 -27.40
C GLY A 299 52.55 7.53 -27.56
N ALA A 300 52.61 8.12 -28.77
CA ALA A 300 51.91 9.37 -29.08
C ALA A 300 50.39 9.30 -28.84
N ASP A 301 49.78 8.14 -29.10
CA ASP A 301 48.34 7.92 -28.94
C ASP A 301 47.86 8.00 -27.47
N HIS A 302 48.69 7.56 -26.50
CA HIS A 302 48.38 7.69 -25.06
C HIS A 302 48.25 9.15 -24.64
N SER A 303 49.16 10.01 -25.12
CA SER A 303 49.16 11.43 -24.80
C SER A 303 47.98 12.19 -25.42
N VAL A 304 47.54 11.77 -26.61
CA VAL A 304 46.35 12.34 -27.27
C VAL A 304 45.10 11.96 -26.49
N ARG A 305 44.96 10.69 -26.10
CA ARG A 305 43.80 10.22 -25.33
C ARG A 305 43.73 10.86 -23.94
N LEU A 306 44.84 10.98 -23.22
CA LEU A 306 44.89 11.69 -21.93
C LEU A 306 44.45 13.15 -22.06
N LYS A 307 44.86 13.83 -23.14
CA LYS A 307 44.42 15.21 -23.39
C LYS A 307 42.91 15.29 -23.63
N GLU A 308 42.34 14.39 -24.43
CA GLU A 308 40.88 14.32 -24.64
C GLU A 308 40.13 14.09 -23.33
N ILE A 309 40.66 13.23 -22.45
CA ILE A 309 40.09 12.97 -21.12
C ILE A 309 40.15 14.24 -20.26
N TYR A 310 41.29 14.93 -20.20
CA TYR A 310 41.40 16.19 -19.44
C TYR A 310 40.47 17.27 -19.96
N ASP A 311 40.39 17.46 -21.28
CA ASP A 311 39.48 18.43 -21.91
C ASP A 311 38.02 18.08 -21.53
N ARG A 312 37.65 16.79 -21.52
CA ARG A 312 36.31 16.34 -21.12
C ARG A 312 36.04 16.45 -19.62
N LEU A 313 37.03 16.20 -18.77
CA LEU A 313 36.93 16.38 -17.30
C LEU A 313 36.73 17.85 -16.91
N VAL A 314 37.33 18.77 -17.68
CA VAL A 314 37.09 20.22 -17.57
C VAL A 314 35.67 20.56 -18.01
N ASP A 315 35.21 20.04 -19.15
CA ASP A 315 33.84 20.29 -19.65
C ASP A 315 32.74 19.86 -18.67
N ILE A 316 32.97 18.81 -17.88
CA ILE A 316 32.02 18.32 -16.86
C ILE A 316 32.21 18.96 -15.47
N ASP A 317 33.10 19.95 -15.35
CA ASP A 317 33.46 20.64 -14.11
C ASP A 317 33.83 19.64 -12.98
N SER A 318 34.71 18.69 -13.28
CA SER A 318 35.11 17.62 -12.34
C SER A 318 35.77 18.17 -11.06
N ASP A 319 36.50 19.29 -11.16
CA ASP A 319 37.22 19.91 -10.03
C ASP A 319 36.27 20.50 -8.98
N THR A 320 35.08 20.98 -9.40
CA THR A 320 34.06 21.51 -8.48
C THR A 320 33.04 20.47 -8.03
N ALA A 321 33.16 19.23 -8.54
CA ALA A 321 32.19 18.16 -8.34
C ALA A 321 31.86 17.92 -6.86
N GLU A 322 32.87 17.84 -6.00
CA GLU A 322 32.65 17.59 -4.56
C GLU A 322 31.87 18.74 -3.90
N SER A 323 32.25 19.99 -4.20
CA SER A 323 31.57 21.17 -3.67
C SER A 323 30.11 21.25 -4.13
N ARG A 324 29.85 20.92 -5.40
CA ARG A 324 28.49 20.84 -5.96
C ARG A 324 27.68 19.73 -5.28
N ALA A 325 28.24 18.54 -5.13
CA ALA A 325 27.60 17.41 -4.46
C ALA A 325 27.25 17.73 -3.00
N ARG A 326 28.19 18.32 -2.24
CA ARG A 326 27.94 18.77 -0.85
C ARG A 326 26.84 19.84 -0.77
N THR A 327 26.77 20.76 -1.74
CA THR A 327 25.71 21.78 -1.81
C THR A 327 24.33 21.15 -2.01
N ILE A 328 24.21 20.18 -2.91
CA ILE A 328 22.97 19.43 -3.16
C ILE A 328 22.56 18.64 -1.92
N LEU A 329 23.50 17.91 -1.30
CA LEU A 329 23.25 17.14 -0.08
C LEU A 329 22.83 18.03 1.10
N SER A 330 23.48 19.16 1.29
CA SER A 330 23.09 20.16 2.30
C SER A 330 21.69 20.73 2.03
N GLY A 331 21.36 20.99 0.76
CA GLY A 331 20.03 21.41 0.33
C GLY A 331 18.93 20.41 0.68
N LEU A 332 19.21 19.12 0.53
CA LEU A 332 18.34 18.00 0.91
C LEU A 332 18.40 17.64 2.40
N GLN A 333 19.01 18.51 3.22
CA GLN A 333 19.10 18.44 4.68
C GLN A 333 19.91 17.25 5.20
N PHE A 334 20.95 16.81 4.48
CA PHE A 334 21.91 15.83 5.02
C PHE A 334 22.83 16.49 6.06
N PRO A 335 22.90 15.95 7.29
CA PRO A 335 23.91 16.38 8.26
C PRO A 335 25.31 15.99 7.79
N ASP A 336 26.32 16.80 8.10
CA ASP A 336 27.71 16.56 7.68
C ASP A 336 28.23 15.16 8.08
N HIS A 337 27.90 14.70 9.29
CA HIS A 337 28.30 13.36 9.77
C HIS A 337 27.65 12.20 8.99
N VAL A 338 26.52 12.44 8.31
CA VAL A 338 25.85 11.46 7.45
C VAL A 338 26.44 11.49 6.05
N VAL A 339 26.85 12.66 5.55
CA VAL A 339 27.46 12.83 4.22
C VAL A 339 28.73 11.99 4.08
N ASP A 340 29.58 12.01 5.10
CA ASP A 340 30.83 11.23 5.11
C ASP A 340 30.63 9.80 5.67
N GLY A 341 29.41 9.47 6.11
CA GLY A 341 29.05 8.15 6.66
C GLY A 341 28.72 7.11 5.59
N PRO A 342 28.67 5.81 5.94
CA PRO A 342 28.43 4.73 4.97
C PRO A 342 26.97 4.67 4.50
N ALA A 343 26.76 4.52 3.18
CA ALA A 343 25.44 4.53 2.57
C ALA A 343 24.52 3.38 3.04
N LYS A 344 25.08 2.22 3.38
CA LYS A 344 24.32 1.08 3.95
C LYS A 344 23.56 1.41 5.23
N ALA A 345 24.08 2.33 6.06
CA ALA A 345 23.50 2.71 7.34
C ALA A 345 22.28 3.63 7.21
N LEU A 346 22.01 4.14 6.00
CA LEU A 346 20.87 5.01 5.72
C LEU A 346 19.55 4.24 5.78
N SER A 347 18.51 4.88 6.34
CA SER A 347 17.13 4.39 6.22
C SER A 347 16.58 4.59 4.79
N GLY A 348 15.46 3.95 4.46
CA GLY A 348 14.86 4.02 3.11
C GLY A 348 14.64 5.45 2.58
N GLY A 349 14.16 6.36 3.43
CA GLY A 349 13.97 7.77 3.06
C GLY A 349 15.28 8.49 2.73
N TRP A 350 16.34 8.25 3.50
CA TRP A 350 17.68 8.80 3.24
C TRP A 350 18.30 8.22 1.96
N ARG A 351 18.05 6.94 1.66
CA ARG A 351 18.49 6.31 0.40
C ARG A 351 17.81 6.93 -0.81
N MET A 352 16.51 7.18 -0.73
CA MET A 352 15.77 7.90 -1.78
C MET A 352 16.31 9.31 -1.98
N ARG A 353 16.60 10.05 -0.89
CA ARG A 353 17.25 11.37 -0.98
C ARG A 353 18.64 11.31 -1.63
N THR A 354 19.39 10.24 -1.38
CA THR A 354 20.71 10.04 -2.00
C THR A 354 20.58 9.77 -3.49
N ALA A 355 19.61 8.96 -3.92
CA ALA A 355 19.31 8.73 -5.33
C ALA A 355 18.88 10.01 -6.05
N LEU A 356 18.02 10.82 -5.40
CA LEU A 356 17.65 12.14 -5.88
C LEU A 356 18.88 13.05 -6.01
N ALA A 357 19.74 13.10 -4.99
CA ALA A 357 20.97 13.88 -5.02
C ALA A 357 21.89 13.48 -6.20
N GLY A 358 22.06 12.17 -6.43
CA GLY A 358 22.81 11.63 -7.55
C GLY A 358 22.24 12.04 -8.92
N ALA A 359 20.91 12.00 -9.07
CA ALA A 359 20.26 12.42 -10.32
C ALA A 359 20.36 13.93 -10.57
N LEU A 360 20.22 14.75 -9.51
CA LEU A 360 20.40 16.20 -9.59
C LEU A 360 21.87 16.58 -9.88
N PHE A 361 22.83 15.82 -9.35
CA PHE A 361 24.25 16.01 -9.58
C PHE A 361 24.65 15.63 -11.01
N MET A 362 24.19 14.48 -11.51
CA MET A 362 24.40 14.03 -12.90
C MET A 362 23.86 15.05 -13.91
N ALA A 363 22.74 15.70 -13.59
CA ALA A 363 22.05 16.64 -14.48
C ALA A 363 21.84 16.04 -15.89
N PRO A 364 21.05 14.96 -16.03
CA PRO A 364 20.80 14.29 -17.31
C PRO A 364 20.15 15.21 -18.35
N ASP A 365 20.14 14.82 -19.61
CA ASP A 365 19.43 15.57 -20.65
C ASP A 365 17.92 15.49 -20.43
N LEU A 366 17.40 14.36 -19.95
CA LEU A 366 16.03 14.15 -19.51
C LEU A 366 16.00 13.64 -18.06
N LEU A 367 15.52 14.46 -17.14
CA LEU A 367 15.31 14.09 -15.74
C LEU A 367 13.89 13.57 -15.52
N LEU A 368 13.76 12.34 -15.02
CA LEU A 368 12.47 11.75 -14.66
C LEU A 368 12.38 11.58 -13.15
N LEU A 369 11.40 12.23 -12.53
CA LEU A 369 11.16 12.18 -11.09
C LEU A 369 9.79 11.53 -10.83
N ASP A 370 9.78 10.40 -10.14
CA ASP A 370 8.53 9.76 -9.69
C ASP A 370 8.29 10.02 -8.20
N GLU A 371 7.31 10.88 -7.90
CA GLU A 371 6.90 11.29 -6.54
C GLU A 371 8.07 11.72 -5.63
N PRO A 372 8.89 12.72 -6.04
CA PRO A 372 10.10 13.10 -5.31
C PRO A 372 9.83 13.70 -3.92
N THR A 373 8.59 14.14 -3.64
CA THR A 373 8.20 14.83 -2.40
C THR A 373 7.87 13.90 -1.23
N ASN A 374 7.51 12.62 -1.49
CA ASN A 374 6.93 11.73 -0.46
C ASN A 374 7.86 11.40 0.73
N HIS A 375 9.18 11.57 0.58
CA HIS A 375 10.18 11.29 1.63
C HIS A 375 10.98 12.54 2.01
N LEU A 376 10.55 13.71 1.54
CA LEU A 376 11.16 14.99 1.81
C LEU A 376 10.37 15.72 2.88
N ASP A 377 11.10 16.33 3.80
CA ASP A 377 10.53 17.26 4.75
C ASP A 377 10.28 18.61 4.07
N LEU A 378 9.40 19.42 4.66
CA LEU A 378 8.98 20.68 4.06
C LEU A 378 10.17 21.55 3.63
N GLU A 379 11.23 21.64 4.43
CA GLU A 379 12.41 22.45 4.07
C GLU A 379 13.14 21.91 2.83
N ALA A 380 13.29 20.59 2.72
CA ALA A 380 13.92 19.96 1.57
C ALA A 380 13.03 20.06 0.32
N VAL A 381 11.69 19.97 0.47
CA VAL A 381 10.75 20.20 -0.63
C VAL A 381 10.89 21.63 -1.16
N ILE A 382 10.90 22.63 -0.28
CA ILE A 382 11.04 24.04 -0.67
C ILE A 382 12.38 24.29 -1.39
N TRP A 383 13.47 23.69 -0.90
CA TRP A 383 14.77 23.79 -1.57
C TRP A 383 14.73 23.14 -2.95
N LEU A 384 14.12 21.95 -3.06
CA LEU A 384 13.97 21.23 -4.32
C LEU A 384 13.13 22.01 -5.33
N GLU A 385 12.03 22.65 -4.91
CA GLU A 385 11.24 23.56 -5.74
C GLU A 385 12.12 24.65 -6.36
N HIS A 386 12.91 25.34 -5.54
CA HIS A 386 13.78 26.42 -6.01
C HIS A 386 14.92 25.93 -6.92
N TYR A 387 15.45 24.74 -6.65
CA TYR A 387 16.48 24.12 -7.47
C TYR A 387 15.91 23.73 -8.85
N LEU A 388 14.74 23.09 -8.88
CA LEU A 388 14.11 22.61 -10.11
C LEU A 388 13.50 23.73 -10.96
N ASP A 389 13.04 24.82 -10.36
CA ASP A 389 12.57 26.01 -11.11
C ASP A 389 13.68 26.58 -12.02
N LYS A 390 14.93 26.56 -11.53
CA LYS A 390 16.12 27.00 -12.27
C LYS A 390 16.73 25.92 -13.17
N TYR A 391 16.13 24.74 -13.24
CA TYR A 391 16.65 23.65 -14.05
C TYR A 391 16.38 23.92 -15.54
N GLU A 392 17.47 24.01 -16.31
CA GLU A 392 17.43 24.42 -17.73
C GLU A 392 17.16 23.25 -18.70
N LYS A 393 17.37 22.01 -18.27
CA LYS A 393 17.17 20.82 -19.10
C LYS A 393 15.73 20.32 -19.03
N GLN A 394 15.37 19.39 -19.91
CA GLN A 394 14.01 18.85 -19.93
C GLN A 394 13.77 17.91 -18.73
N MET A 395 12.58 17.99 -18.15
CA MET A 395 12.18 17.13 -17.03
C MET A 395 10.74 16.63 -17.17
N ILE A 396 10.47 15.46 -16.62
CA ILE A 396 9.12 14.98 -16.33
C ILE A 396 9.03 14.68 -14.84
N VAL A 397 8.05 15.27 -14.19
CA VAL A 397 7.79 15.12 -12.76
C VAL A 397 6.40 14.53 -12.58
N VAL A 398 6.33 13.39 -11.90
CA VAL A 398 5.08 12.86 -11.34
C VAL A 398 5.03 13.32 -9.88
N SER A 399 3.98 14.03 -9.51
CA SER A 399 3.74 14.43 -8.14
C SER A 399 2.25 14.57 -7.87
N HIS A 400 1.84 14.24 -6.65
CA HIS A 400 0.51 14.55 -6.13
C HIS A 400 0.42 15.90 -5.42
N ASP A 401 1.52 16.64 -5.28
CA ASP A 401 1.55 17.98 -4.67
C ASP A 401 1.27 19.08 -5.69
N ARG A 402 0.14 19.79 -5.50
CA ARG A 402 -0.31 20.88 -6.36
C ARG A 402 0.64 22.08 -6.32
N ASN A 403 1.17 22.43 -5.15
CA ASN A 403 2.04 23.59 -4.99
C ASN A 403 3.38 23.31 -5.66
N PHE A 404 3.91 22.11 -5.48
CA PHE A 404 5.14 21.67 -6.13
C PHE A 404 5.01 21.70 -7.66
N LEU A 405 3.94 21.12 -8.21
CA LEU A 405 3.69 21.14 -9.66
C LEU A 405 3.54 22.58 -10.17
N ASN A 406 2.79 23.44 -9.48
CA ASN A 406 2.63 24.84 -9.87
C ASN A 406 3.96 25.62 -9.84
N ALA A 407 4.86 25.32 -8.90
CA ALA A 407 6.14 26.01 -8.78
C ALA A 407 7.15 25.55 -9.85
N VAL A 408 7.17 24.26 -10.19
CA VAL A 408 8.23 23.68 -11.03
C VAL A 408 7.82 23.54 -12.50
N THR A 409 6.56 23.23 -12.80
CA THR A 409 6.16 22.79 -14.15
C THR A 409 5.74 23.95 -15.06
N THR A 410 6.05 23.82 -16.36
CA THR A 410 5.65 24.76 -17.42
C THR A 410 4.47 24.24 -18.25
N ASP A 411 4.34 22.92 -18.31
CA ASP A 411 3.32 22.21 -19.08
C ASP A 411 2.85 20.99 -18.28
N ILE A 412 1.58 20.62 -18.42
CA ILE A 412 1.00 19.45 -17.77
C ILE A 412 0.66 18.39 -18.83
N ILE A 413 1.13 17.17 -18.61
CA ILE A 413 0.74 15.97 -19.34
C ILE A 413 -0.33 15.26 -18.51
N TYR A 414 -1.56 15.24 -19.00
CA TYR A 414 -2.66 14.56 -18.35
C TYR A 414 -2.86 13.18 -18.98
N LEU A 415 -2.66 12.14 -18.18
CA LEU A 415 -2.89 10.75 -18.53
C LEU A 415 -4.34 10.36 -18.20
N THR A 416 -5.19 10.32 -19.22
CA THR A 416 -6.60 9.95 -19.07
C THR A 416 -7.07 9.11 -20.26
N ASN A 417 -7.98 8.15 -20.02
CA ASN A 417 -8.55 7.28 -21.05
C ASN A 417 -7.50 6.64 -21.98
N GLN A 418 -6.38 6.17 -21.40
CA GLN A 418 -5.24 5.57 -22.12
C GLN A 418 -4.56 6.49 -23.15
N LYS A 419 -4.70 7.81 -23.01
CA LYS A 419 -4.10 8.81 -23.89
C LYS A 419 -3.37 9.90 -23.10
N LEU A 420 -2.39 10.51 -23.73
CA LEU A 420 -1.67 11.67 -23.22
C LEU A 420 -2.28 12.96 -23.80
N ALA A 421 -2.79 13.81 -22.94
CA ALA A 421 -3.26 15.16 -23.29
C ALA A 421 -2.28 16.21 -22.77
N TYR A 422 -2.00 17.23 -23.57
CA TYR A 422 -1.00 18.25 -23.25
C TYR A 422 -1.69 19.59 -22.98
N TYR A 423 -1.38 20.19 -21.84
CA TYR A 423 -1.86 21.49 -21.42
C TYR A 423 -0.67 22.42 -21.18
N LYS A 424 -0.74 23.63 -21.72
CA LYS A 424 0.28 24.66 -21.51
C LYS A 424 -0.08 25.50 -20.29
N GLY A 425 0.87 25.75 -19.41
CA GLY A 425 0.68 26.52 -18.18
C GLY A 425 0.88 25.68 -16.92
N ASP A 426 0.65 26.33 -15.79
CA ASP A 426 0.73 25.73 -14.46
C ASP A 426 -0.42 24.74 -14.19
N TYR A 427 -0.32 24.02 -13.07
CA TYR A 427 -1.34 23.05 -12.66
C TYR A 427 -2.71 23.71 -12.43
N ASN A 428 -2.75 24.94 -11.89
CA ASN A 428 -4.00 25.68 -11.67
C ASN A 428 -4.72 25.99 -12.98
N THR A 429 -3.99 26.43 -14.01
CA THR A 429 -4.54 26.69 -15.35
C THR A 429 -5.05 25.41 -15.99
N PHE A 430 -4.31 24.31 -15.82
CA PHE A 430 -4.75 22.97 -16.23
C PHE A 430 -6.07 22.59 -15.55
N GLU A 431 -6.15 22.69 -14.23
CA GLU A 431 -7.33 22.31 -13.44
C GLU A 431 -8.56 23.13 -13.85
N HIS A 432 -8.40 24.45 -14.00
CA HIS A 432 -9.48 25.33 -14.44
C HIS A 432 -9.95 24.98 -15.87
N THR A 433 -9.02 24.76 -16.80
CA THR A 433 -9.33 24.40 -18.19
C THR A 433 -10.02 23.05 -18.27
N MET A 434 -9.55 22.08 -17.48
CA MET A 434 -10.13 20.75 -17.39
C MET A 434 -11.55 20.81 -16.83
N LYS A 435 -11.78 21.53 -15.72
CA LYS A 435 -13.12 21.74 -15.13
C LYS A 435 -14.09 22.40 -16.10
N GLU A 436 -13.64 23.40 -16.86
CA GLU A 436 -14.47 24.07 -17.85
C GLU A 436 -14.80 23.14 -19.03
N ASN A 437 -13.83 22.35 -19.52
CA ASN A 437 -14.07 21.33 -20.54
C ASN A 437 -15.07 20.26 -20.07
N LEU A 438 -14.93 19.77 -18.83
CA LEU A 438 -15.87 18.80 -18.24
C LEU A 438 -17.28 19.40 -18.13
N ARG A 439 -17.40 20.66 -17.70
CA ARG A 439 -18.68 21.37 -17.63
C ARG A 439 -19.32 21.53 -19.00
N GLN A 440 -18.53 21.82 -20.03
CA GLN A 440 -19.00 21.92 -21.41
C GLN A 440 -19.46 20.57 -21.96
N GLN A 441 -18.70 19.50 -21.69
CA GLN A 441 -19.08 18.12 -22.04
C GLN A 441 -20.39 17.71 -21.36
N ARG A 442 -20.55 17.98 -20.05
CA ARG A 442 -21.79 17.66 -19.34
C ARG A 442 -23.00 18.41 -19.88
N LYS A 443 -22.86 19.72 -20.16
CA LYS A 443 -23.93 20.49 -20.82
C LYS A 443 -24.28 19.93 -22.21
N ALA A 444 -23.28 19.49 -22.98
CA ALA A 444 -23.49 18.90 -24.29
C ALA A 444 -24.21 17.53 -24.18
N TYR A 445 -23.80 16.71 -23.22
CA TYR A 445 -24.44 15.44 -22.88
C TYR A 445 -25.90 15.63 -22.44
N ASP A 446 -26.15 16.50 -21.46
CA ASP A 446 -27.50 16.81 -20.96
C ASP A 446 -28.40 17.33 -22.09
N ALA A 447 -27.88 18.22 -22.94
CA ALA A 447 -28.62 18.73 -24.10
C ALA A 447 -28.91 17.63 -25.14
N GLN A 448 -28.01 16.66 -25.31
CA GLN A 448 -28.22 15.51 -26.18
C GLN A 448 -29.26 14.54 -25.58
N GLN A 449 -29.20 14.26 -24.28
CA GLN A 449 -30.15 13.42 -23.57
C GLN A 449 -31.57 14.02 -23.61
N MET A 450 -31.71 15.32 -23.36
CA MET A 450 -33.00 16.02 -23.50
C MET A 450 -33.55 15.94 -24.94
N LYS A 451 -32.68 16.04 -25.96
CA LYS A 451 -33.09 15.86 -27.37
C LYS A 451 -33.54 14.43 -27.63
N ILE A 452 -32.82 13.43 -27.12
CA ILE A 452 -33.17 12.01 -27.22
C ILE A 452 -34.53 11.75 -26.59
N GLN A 453 -34.73 12.21 -25.35
CA GLN A 453 -35.98 12.07 -24.61
C GLN A 453 -37.15 12.74 -25.35
N HIS A 454 -37.00 13.99 -25.79
CA HIS A 454 -38.06 14.69 -26.53
C HIS A 454 -38.41 14.00 -27.87
N MET A 455 -37.42 13.41 -28.55
CA MET A 455 -37.66 12.61 -29.76
C MET A 455 -38.39 11.30 -29.45
N GLN A 456 -38.03 10.61 -28.37
CA GLN A 456 -38.71 9.40 -27.91
C GLN A 456 -40.16 9.68 -27.54
N GLU A 457 -40.42 10.70 -26.72
CA GLU A 457 -41.78 11.13 -26.36
C GLU A 457 -42.62 11.51 -27.59
N PHE A 458 -42.03 12.19 -28.57
CA PHE A 458 -42.70 12.52 -29.83
C PHE A 458 -43.05 11.27 -30.64
N ILE A 459 -42.12 10.31 -30.73
CA ILE A 459 -42.33 9.04 -31.43
C ILE A 459 -43.46 8.25 -30.75
N GLU A 460 -43.46 8.14 -29.43
CA GLU A 460 -44.50 7.44 -28.68
C GLU A 460 -45.87 8.09 -28.82
N ARG A 461 -45.94 9.41 -28.65
CA ARG A 461 -47.20 10.17 -28.70
C ARG A 461 -47.85 10.16 -30.08
N PHE A 462 -47.06 10.14 -31.15
CA PHE A 462 -47.58 10.21 -32.53
C PHE A 462 -47.47 8.87 -33.29
N ARG A 463 -47.07 7.78 -32.63
CA ARG A 463 -46.94 6.44 -33.23
C ARG A 463 -48.23 5.93 -33.88
N ALA A 464 -49.36 6.23 -33.25
CA ALA A 464 -50.68 5.77 -33.69
C ALA A 464 -51.37 6.71 -34.70
N ASN A 465 -50.78 7.86 -35.04
CA ASN A 465 -51.45 8.88 -35.86
C ASN A 465 -50.96 8.85 -37.31
N ALA A 466 -51.78 8.30 -38.21
CA ALA A 466 -51.45 8.07 -39.62
C ALA A 466 -51.03 9.33 -40.40
N LYS A 467 -51.56 10.52 -40.05
CA LYS A 467 -51.22 11.79 -40.74
C LYS A 467 -49.80 12.28 -40.46
N LYS A 468 -49.15 11.83 -39.37
CA LYS A 468 -47.80 12.25 -38.98
C LYS A 468 -46.74 11.15 -39.13
N ALA A 469 -47.11 10.01 -39.71
CA ALA A 469 -46.22 8.87 -39.96
C ALA A 469 -44.87 9.22 -40.64
N PRO A 470 -44.80 10.04 -41.70
CA PRO A 470 -43.51 10.38 -42.32
C PRO A 470 -42.60 11.21 -41.40
N LEU A 471 -43.18 12.07 -40.57
CA LEU A 471 -42.43 12.88 -39.59
C LEU A 471 -41.89 12.02 -38.44
N VAL A 472 -42.68 11.04 -37.98
CA VAL A 472 -42.23 10.04 -36.99
C VAL A 472 -41.10 9.19 -37.55
N GLN A 473 -41.20 8.69 -38.79
CA GLN A 473 -40.12 7.92 -39.41
C GLN A 473 -38.82 8.73 -39.57
N SER A 474 -38.91 10.02 -39.91
CA SER A 474 -37.73 10.89 -39.96
C SER A 474 -37.06 11.05 -38.58
N ARG A 475 -37.86 11.15 -37.50
CA ARG A 475 -37.33 11.26 -36.13
C ARG A 475 -36.76 9.93 -35.63
N VAL A 476 -37.33 8.79 -36.01
CA VAL A 476 -36.78 7.45 -35.73
C VAL A 476 -35.41 7.29 -36.39
N LYS A 477 -35.26 7.68 -37.67
CA LYS A 477 -33.95 7.65 -38.35
C LYS A 477 -32.93 8.60 -37.73
N ALA A 478 -33.35 9.80 -37.34
CA ALA A 478 -32.48 10.74 -36.66
C ALA A 478 -32.02 10.23 -35.29
N LEU A 479 -32.93 9.59 -34.53
CA LEU A 479 -32.62 8.95 -33.26
C LEU A 479 -31.64 7.78 -33.43
N ASP A 480 -31.86 6.90 -34.41
CA ASP A 480 -30.97 5.77 -34.70
C ASP A 480 -29.57 6.24 -35.14
N LYS A 481 -29.48 7.35 -35.90
CA LYS A 481 -28.20 7.96 -36.26
C LYS A 481 -27.44 8.47 -35.03
N ILE A 482 -28.13 9.16 -34.12
CA ILE A 482 -27.53 9.68 -32.89
C ILE A 482 -27.04 8.54 -32.00
N LEU A 483 -27.87 7.50 -31.80
CA LEU A 483 -27.54 6.36 -30.95
C LEU A 483 -26.36 5.53 -31.46
N ARG A 484 -26.12 5.47 -32.78
CA ARG A 484 -25.04 4.65 -33.36
C ARG A 484 -23.71 5.38 -33.52
N ASN A 485 -23.73 6.67 -33.88
CA ASN A 485 -22.53 7.35 -34.38
C ASN A 485 -22.17 8.64 -33.64
N GLU A 486 -23.10 9.24 -32.90
CA GLU A 486 -22.92 10.58 -32.31
C GLU A 486 -23.20 10.58 -30.80
N LEU A 487 -23.35 9.41 -30.17
CA LEU A 487 -23.59 9.33 -28.72
C LEU A 487 -22.40 9.93 -27.99
N ILE A 488 -22.65 10.98 -27.21
CA ILE A 488 -21.65 11.53 -26.30
C ILE A 488 -21.68 10.63 -25.07
N ASP A 489 -20.52 10.10 -24.69
CA ASP A 489 -20.38 9.33 -23.47
C ASP A 489 -20.73 10.20 -22.26
N GLU A 490 -21.35 9.59 -21.26
CA GLU A 490 -21.61 10.29 -19.99
C GLU A 490 -20.27 10.75 -19.40
N PRO A 491 -20.10 12.05 -19.11
CA PRO A 491 -18.89 12.50 -18.46
C PRO A 491 -18.80 11.83 -17.09
N GLU A 492 -17.70 11.10 -16.83
CA GLU A 492 -17.43 10.55 -15.50
C GLU A 492 -17.44 11.70 -14.48
N ASP A 493 -18.31 11.62 -13.48
CA ASP A 493 -18.32 12.58 -12.38
C ASP A 493 -17.04 12.39 -11.56
N GLU A 494 -16.01 13.22 -11.79
CA GLU A 494 -14.78 13.24 -10.99
C GLU A 494 -15.05 13.56 -9.50
N HIS A 495 -16.27 13.96 -9.13
CA HIS A 495 -16.71 14.20 -7.73
C HIS A 495 -17.41 13.00 -7.08
N ALA A 496 -17.41 11.82 -7.70
CA ALA A 496 -18.13 10.65 -7.17
C ALA A 496 -17.51 10.07 -5.88
N PHE A 497 -16.23 10.33 -5.61
CA PHE A 497 -15.59 9.78 -4.42
C PHE A 497 -15.71 10.71 -3.21
N ARG A 498 -16.63 10.38 -2.32
CA ARG A 498 -16.71 10.98 -0.97
C ARG A 498 -16.32 9.94 0.06
N MET A 499 -15.32 10.27 0.86
CA MET A 499 -14.96 9.51 2.04
C MET A 499 -15.81 10.01 3.21
N HIS A 500 -16.39 9.10 4.00
CA HIS A 500 -17.20 9.48 5.15
C HIS A 500 -16.67 8.90 6.44
N PHE A 501 -16.26 9.78 7.37
CA PHE A 501 -15.80 9.39 8.69
C PHE A 501 -16.99 9.37 9.63
N PRO A 502 -17.25 8.24 10.33
CA PRO A 502 -18.37 8.18 11.23
C PRO A 502 -18.15 9.14 12.42
N PRO A 503 -19.21 9.80 12.92
CA PRO A 503 -19.08 10.78 13.98
C PRO A 503 -18.62 10.13 15.29
N ALA A 504 -17.72 10.82 16.00
CA ALA A 504 -17.27 10.41 17.32
C ALA A 504 -18.35 10.62 18.39
N GLU A 505 -18.34 9.78 19.42
CA GLU A 505 -19.16 9.98 20.62
C GLU A 505 -18.65 11.19 21.42
N PRO A 506 -19.54 11.98 22.06
CA PRO A 506 -19.10 13.08 22.91
C PRO A 506 -18.31 12.59 24.13
N LEU A 507 -17.16 13.21 24.39
CA LEU A 507 -16.29 12.88 25.53
C LEU A 507 -16.03 14.11 26.41
N GLY A 508 -16.01 13.92 27.73
CA GLY A 508 -15.72 14.99 28.70
C GLY A 508 -14.22 15.34 28.75
N ARG A 509 -13.92 16.62 29.00
CA ARG A 509 -12.54 17.13 29.18
C ARG A 509 -11.92 16.66 30.50
N PRO A 510 -10.57 16.55 30.60
CA PRO A 510 -9.57 16.70 29.53
C PRO A 510 -9.50 15.44 28.64
N ILE A 511 -9.23 15.63 27.34
CA ILE A 511 -9.11 14.51 26.39
C ILE A 511 -7.68 13.96 26.41
N ILE A 512 -6.69 14.78 26.04
CA ILE A 512 -5.25 14.52 26.24
C ILE A 512 -4.61 15.81 26.76
N ALA A 513 -3.89 15.73 27.87
CA ALA A 513 -3.08 16.83 28.39
C ALA A 513 -1.66 16.34 28.68
N VAL A 514 -0.67 17.11 28.21
CA VAL A 514 0.76 16.85 28.30
C VAL A 514 1.37 17.99 29.12
N GLU A 515 1.97 17.67 30.26
CA GLU A 515 2.49 18.65 31.22
C GLU A 515 3.96 18.35 31.57
N ASP A 516 4.83 19.35 31.40
CA ASP A 516 6.26 19.29 31.71
C ASP A 516 7.01 18.10 31.06
N VAL A 517 6.55 17.65 29.89
CA VAL A 517 7.08 16.41 29.31
C VAL A 517 8.47 16.63 28.69
N GLY A 518 9.39 15.75 29.07
CA GLY A 518 10.71 15.60 28.45
C GLY A 518 10.95 14.15 28.00
N PHE A 519 11.67 13.96 26.88
CA PHE A 519 11.92 12.63 26.35
C PHE A 519 13.33 12.46 25.75
N ARG A 520 13.93 11.30 26.02
CA ARG A 520 15.13 10.76 25.35
C ARG A 520 14.98 9.24 25.18
N TYR A 521 15.60 8.66 24.15
CA TYR A 521 15.51 7.23 23.87
C TYR A 521 16.37 6.39 24.83
N THR A 522 17.58 6.85 25.12
CA THR A 522 18.49 6.26 26.10
C THR A 522 19.02 7.34 27.05
N PRO A 523 19.47 6.99 28.26
CA PRO A 523 20.07 7.95 29.20
C PRO A 523 21.26 8.72 28.60
N GLU A 524 22.01 8.07 27.71
CA GLU A 524 23.18 8.60 27.02
C GLU A 524 22.82 9.44 25.78
N SER A 525 21.64 9.22 25.20
CA SER A 525 21.15 10.02 24.07
C SER A 525 20.74 11.44 24.49
N PRO A 526 20.91 12.43 23.62
CA PRO A 526 20.44 13.79 23.87
C PRO A 526 18.91 13.83 24.07
N LEU A 527 18.44 14.84 24.80
CA LEU A 527 17.00 15.12 24.90
C LEU A 527 16.46 15.49 23.52
N LEU A 528 15.36 14.85 23.15
CA LEU A 528 14.65 15.15 21.91
C LEU A 528 13.78 16.39 22.06
N PHE A 529 13.11 16.51 23.21
CA PHE A 529 12.42 17.73 23.64
C PHE A 529 12.29 17.77 25.17
N LYS A 530 12.10 18.98 25.70
CA LYS A 530 11.93 19.27 27.13
C LYS A 530 10.84 20.32 27.36
N ASP A 531 10.23 20.30 28.55
CA ASP A 531 9.27 21.30 29.05
C ASP A 531 8.07 21.47 28.09
N VAL A 532 7.53 20.35 27.61
CA VAL A 532 6.42 20.33 26.65
C VAL A 532 5.07 20.48 27.37
N HIS A 533 4.31 21.53 27.02
CA HIS A 533 2.98 21.82 27.55
C HIS A 533 1.94 21.98 26.43
N ILE A 534 1.21 20.91 26.14
CA ILE A 534 0.26 20.86 25.03
C ILE A 534 -0.97 20.03 25.41
N GLY A 535 -2.08 20.26 24.72
CA GLY A 535 -3.32 19.52 24.94
C GLY A 535 -4.11 19.38 23.66
N VAL A 536 -4.86 18.29 23.57
CA VAL A 536 -5.76 18.00 22.43
C VAL A 536 -7.17 17.93 22.97
N ASP A 537 -8.11 18.56 22.27
CA ASP A 537 -9.54 18.51 22.51
C ASP A 537 -10.28 17.84 21.34
N MET A 538 -11.56 17.52 21.52
CA MET A 538 -12.42 16.95 20.47
C MET A 538 -12.63 17.88 19.26
N SER A 539 -12.43 19.19 19.43
CA SER A 539 -12.50 20.16 18.32
C SER A 539 -11.13 20.53 17.77
N SER A 540 -10.04 19.99 18.33
CA SER A 540 -8.69 20.37 17.91
C SER A 540 -8.41 19.91 16.48
N ARG A 541 -7.74 20.78 15.73
CA ARG A 541 -7.27 20.57 14.36
C ARG A 541 -5.80 20.96 14.31
N ILE A 542 -4.93 20.02 14.63
CA ILE A 542 -3.51 20.29 14.90
C ILE A 542 -2.65 19.72 13.77
N GLY A 543 -1.82 20.57 13.16
CA GLY A 543 -0.75 20.16 12.24
C GLY A 543 0.60 20.19 12.95
N ILE A 544 1.31 19.07 12.99
CA ILE A 544 2.66 18.96 13.57
C ILE A 544 3.68 19.09 12.44
N LEU A 545 4.56 20.07 12.57
CA LEU A 545 5.62 20.42 11.63
C LEU A 545 6.99 20.24 12.26
N GLY A 546 8.01 20.04 11.44
CA GLY A 546 9.40 19.91 11.87
C GLY A 546 10.22 19.09 10.89
N VAL A 547 11.55 19.20 10.97
CA VAL A 547 12.48 18.41 10.15
C VAL A 547 12.32 16.91 10.40
N ASN A 548 12.77 16.08 9.47
CA ASN A 548 12.77 14.64 9.69
C ASN A 548 13.75 14.25 10.80
N GLY A 549 13.33 13.35 11.68
CA GLY A 549 14.09 13.00 12.89
C GLY A 549 13.95 13.99 14.06
N SER A 550 13.18 15.08 13.94
CA SER A 550 12.93 16.02 15.04
C SER A 550 12.13 15.45 16.22
N GLY A 551 11.48 14.29 16.05
CA GLY A 551 10.69 13.64 17.08
C GLY A 551 9.17 13.75 16.95
N LYS A 552 8.65 14.09 15.77
CA LYS A 552 7.19 14.19 15.48
C LYS A 552 6.43 12.91 15.85
N SER A 553 6.84 11.76 15.30
CA SER A 553 6.22 10.47 15.60
C SER A 553 6.45 10.04 17.05
N THR A 554 7.57 10.43 17.66
CA THR A 554 7.86 10.20 19.09
C THR A 554 6.89 10.97 19.98
N LEU A 555 6.64 12.25 19.68
CA LEU A 555 5.67 13.09 20.37
C LEU A 555 4.27 12.47 20.29
N ILE A 556 3.85 12.02 19.11
CA ILE A 556 2.58 11.31 18.91
C ILE A 556 2.52 10.06 19.79
N ASN A 557 3.55 9.23 19.76
CA ASN A 557 3.60 7.98 20.53
C ASN A 557 3.54 8.22 22.04
N ILE A 558 4.08 9.33 22.54
CA ILE A 558 3.95 9.75 23.94
C ILE A 558 2.52 10.21 24.24
N MET A 559 1.92 11.03 23.37
CA MET A 559 0.55 11.53 23.55
C MET A 559 -0.51 10.41 23.60
N ILE A 560 -0.31 9.35 22.82
CA ILE A 560 -1.22 8.19 22.78
C ILE A 560 -0.86 7.11 23.82
N GLY A 561 0.21 7.30 24.60
CA GLY A 561 0.63 6.38 25.66
C GLY A 561 1.40 5.13 25.20
N LYS A 562 1.84 5.05 23.93
CA LYS A 562 2.72 3.97 23.44
C LYS A 562 4.15 4.09 23.98
N LEU A 563 4.62 5.32 24.19
CA LEU A 563 5.91 5.62 24.81
C LEU A 563 5.70 6.33 26.15
N ARG A 564 6.50 5.97 27.15
CA ARG A 564 6.52 6.67 28.44
C ARG A 564 7.45 7.87 28.35
N ALA A 565 6.98 9.02 28.81
CA ALA A 565 7.81 10.21 28.96
C ALA A 565 8.94 9.95 29.97
N THR A 566 10.11 10.56 29.75
CA THR A 566 11.24 10.48 30.68
C THR A 566 11.02 11.42 31.88
N GLU A 567 10.46 12.60 31.61
CA GLU A 567 10.10 13.63 32.58
C GLU A 567 8.65 14.08 32.32
N GLY A 568 7.97 14.62 33.34
CA GLY A 568 6.60 15.13 33.22
C GLY A 568 5.52 14.06 33.26
N SER A 569 4.30 14.44 32.85
CA SER A 569 3.15 13.52 32.83
C SER A 569 2.23 13.74 31.63
N VAL A 570 1.61 12.65 31.17
CA VAL A 570 0.56 12.65 30.15
C VAL A 570 -0.70 12.11 30.78
N THR A 571 -1.77 12.90 30.77
CA THR A 571 -3.09 12.50 31.28
C THR A 571 -4.07 12.39 30.10
N SER A 572 -4.83 11.30 30.07
CA SER A 572 -5.82 11.04 29.02
C SER A 572 -7.11 10.53 29.61
N ASN A 573 -8.24 10.82 28.97
CA ASN A 573 -9.54 10.29 29.39
C ASN A 573 -9.56 8.76 29.28
N PRO A 574 -10.00 7.99 30.31
CA PRO A 574 -10.02 6.52 30.25
C PRO A 574 -10.90 5.92 29.14
N ARG A 575 -11.91 6.66 28.67
CA ARG A 575 -12.79 6.24 27.55
C ARG A 575 -12.30 6.73 26.18
N LEU A 576 -11.15 7.40 26.13
CA LEU A 576 -10.55 7.89 24.91
C LEU A 576 -10.25 6.71 23.97
N ARG A 577 -10.69 6.84 22.73
CA ARG A 577 -10.32 5.93 21.63
C ARG A 577 -9.52 6.73 20.63
N VAL A 578 -8.25 6.38 20.44
CA VAL A 578 -7.39 7.02 19.45
C VAL A 578 -7.20 6.07 18.29
N ALA A 579 -7.47 6.54 17.08
CA ALA A 579 -7.07 5.89 15.85
C ALA A 579 -5.77 6.54 15.37
N THR A 580 -4.75 5.73 15.07
CA THR A 580 -3.51 6.20 14.47
C THR A 580 -3.42 5.70 13.04
N PHE A 581 -2.94 6.52 12.11
CA PHE A 581 -2.52 6.16 10.77
C PHE A 581 -1.04 6.53 10.60
N THR A 582 -0.13 5.59 10.79
CA THR A 582 1.27 5.64 10.40
C THR A 582 1.52 5.13 8.98
N GLN A 583 2.65 5.54 8.41
CA GLN A 583 3.17 5.09 7.11
C GLN A 583 3.25 3.55 6.96
N HIS A 584 3.44 2.82 8.07
CA HIS A 584 3.52 1.35 8.13
C HIS A 584 2.19 0.63 8.43
N HIS A 585 1.02 1.29 8.42
CA HIS A 585 -0.25 0.57 8.70
C HIS A 585 -0.56 -0.51 7.70
N VAL A 586 -0.17 -0.32 6.44
CA VAL A 586 -0.40 -1.32 5.41
C VAL A 586 0.42 -2.59 5.71
N ASP A 587 1.56 -2.47 6.40
CA ASP A 587 2.39 -3.61 6.80
C ASP A 587 1.75 -4.44 7.93
N SER A 588 0.80 -3.86 8.68
CA SER A 588 0.00 -4.60 9.66
C SER A 588 -1.12 -5.44 9.04
N LEU A 589 -1.39 -5.26 7.75
CA LEU A 589 -2.39 -6.03 7.02
C LEU A 589 -1.77 -7.32 6.50
N ASP A 590 -2.51 -8.42 6.65
CA ASP A 590 -2.17 -9.65 5.97
C ASP A 590 -2.51 -9.47 4.48
N LEU A 591 -1.46 -9.23 3.69
CA LEU A 591 -1.56 -8.96 2.26
C LEU A 591 -2.08 -10.17 1.46
N SER A 592 -1.98 -11.39 2.02
CA SER A 592 -2.51 -12.60 1.40
C SER A 592 -4.04 -12.65 1.45
N LYS A 593 -4.64 -12.00 2.46
CA LYS A 593 -6.08 -11.99 2.71
C LYS A 593 -6.78 -10.80 2.09
N SER A 594 -8.07 -10.92 1.89
CA SER A 594 -8.94 -9.83 1.44
C SER A 594 -9.14 -8.76 2.52
N ALA A 595 -9.57 -7.57 2.12
CA ALA A 595 -9.88 -6.49 3.07
C ALA A 595 -10.96 -6.92 4.08
N VAL A 596 -12.02 -7.61 3.62
CA VAL A 596 -13.09 -8.11 4.48
C VAL A 596 -12.58 -9.16 5.48
N GLN A 597 -11.71 -10.07 5.05
CA GLN A 597 -11.11 -11.07 5.94
C GLN A 597 -10.23 -10.42 7.01
N ASN A 598 -9.39 -9.45 6.62
CA ASN A 598 -8.59 -8.68 7.58
C ASN A 598 -9.48 -8.00 8.63
N MET A 599 -10.60 -7.37 8.21
CA MET A 599 -11.55 -6.77 9.17
C MET A 599 -12.18 -7.81 10.11
N LYS A 600 -12.54 -8.99 9.58
CA LYS A 600 -13.17 -10.07 10.35
C LYS A 600 -12.24 -10.63 11.43
N GLU A 601 -10.95 -10.76 11.14
CA GLU A 601 -9.95 -11.22 12.09
C GLU A 601 -9.67 -10.17 13.17
N MET A 602 -9.59 -8.89 12.78
CA MET A 602 -9.36 -7.79 13.73
C MET A 602 -10.58 -7.48 14.61
N PHE A 603 -11.78 -7.73 14.10
CA PHE A 603 -13.06 -7.43 14.76
C PHE A 603 -14.01 -8.65 14.69
N PRO A 604 -13.73 -9.72 15.44
CA PRO A 604 -14.59 -10.90 15.46
C PRO A 604 -15.98 -10.58 16.00
N GLY A 605 -17.00 -11.30 15.54
CA GLY A 605 -18.39 -11.16 16.00
C GLY A 605 -19.30 -10.29 15.12
N HIS A 606 -18.82 -9.84 13.96
CA HIS A 606 -19.58 -9.06 12.98
C HIS A 606 -19.79 -9.82 11.66
N GLU A 607 -20.88 -9.51 10.98
CA GLU A 607 -21.23 -10.13 9.69
C GLU A 607 -20.36 -9.57 8.54
N PRO A 608 -19.93 -10.41 7.57
CA PRO A 608 -19.12 -9.96 6.43
C PRO A 608 -19.74 -8.83 5.61
N ASP A 609 -21.06 -8.77 5.55
CA ASP A 609 -21.78 -7.75 4.79
C ASP A 609 -21.72 -6.37 5.46
N GLU A 610 -21.59 -6.31 6.79
CA GLU A 610 -21.37 -5.05 7.52
C GLU A 610 -20.00 -4.46 7.14
N PHE A 611 -18.96 -5.29 7.08
CA PHE A 611 -17.63 -4.89 6.63
C PHE A 611 -17.62 -4.43 5.17
N ARG A 612 -18.33 -5.14 4.27
CA ARG A 612 -18.47 -4.72 2.87
C ARG A 612 -19.16 -3.37 2.74
N SER A 613 -20.23 -3.15 3.51
CA SER A 613 -20.95 -1.87 3.52
C SER A 613 -20.05 -0.73 4.00
N HIS A 614 -19.26 -0.97 5.06
CA HIS A 614 -18.32 0.02 5.58
C HIS A 614 -17.18 0.31 4.60
N LEU A 615 -16.55 -0.72 4.03
CA LEU A 615 -15.54 -0.59 2.96
C LEU A 615 -16.07 0.16 1.73
N GLY A 616 -17.35 -0.03 1.40
CA GLY A 616 -18.04 0.72 0.35
C GLY A 616 -18.01 2.25 0.55
N ARG A 617 -18.02 2.74 1.79
CA ARG A 617 -17.89 4.18 2.11
C ARG A 617 -16.52 4.76 1.78
N PHE A 618 -15.52 3.88 1.62
CA PHE A 618 -14.17 4.23 1.18
C PHE A 618 -13.96 3.82 -0.30
N ASN A 619 -15.04 3.57 -1.04
CA ASN A 619 -15.05 3.17 -2.45
C ASN A 619 -14.25 1.89 -2.72
N LEU A 620 -14.32 0.97 -1.75
CA LEU A 620 -13.83 -0.41 -1.84
C LEU A 620 -15.04 -1.34 -1.91
N SER A 621 -15.76 -1.29 -3.04
CA SER A 621 -16.98 -2.07 -3.27
C SER A 621 -16.76 -3.26 -4.21
N GLY A 622 -17.68 -4.22 -4.17
CA GLY A 622 -17.72 -5.35 -5.10
C GLY A 622 -16.51 -6.27 -4.97
N GLU A 623 -15.87 -6.60 -6.09
CA GLU A 623 -14.73 -7.52 -6.12
C GLU A 623 -13.50 -6.98 -5.37
N LEU A 624 -13.30 -5.66 -5.29
CA LEU A 624 -12.12 -5.08 -4.65
C LEU A 624 -12.06 -5.40 -3.14
N ALA A 625 -13.21 -5.55 -2.49
CA ALA A 625 -13.30 -5.90 -1.08
C ALA A 625 -12.93 -7.37 -0.79
N ILE A 626 -13.07 -8.24 -1.79
CA ILE A 626 -12.92 -9.70 -1.68
C ILE A 626 -11.59 -10.16 -2.28
N LYS A 627 -10.96 -9.34 -3.13
CA LYS A 627 -9.62 -9.61 -3.68
C LYS A 627 -8.55 -9.52 -2.58
N PRO A 628 -7.48 -10.33 -2.67
CA PRO A 628 -6.33 -10.23 -1.78
C PRO A 628 -5.74 -8.82 -1.76
N THR A 629 -5.43 -8.33 -0.56
CA THR A 629 -4.97 -6.95 -0.32
C THR A 629 -3.65 -6.66 -1.04
N ARG A 630 -2.81 -7.67 -1.30
CA ARG A 630 -1.58 -7.56 -2.11
C ARG A 630 -1.82 -7.02 -3.53
N THR A 631 -2.98 -7.33 -4.13
CA THR A 631 -3.32 -6.93 -5.51
C THR A 631 -3.83 -5.49 -5.61
N LEU A 632 -4.16 -4.88 -4.48
CA LEU A 632 -4.64 -3.51 -4.42
C LEU A 632 -3.47 -2.54 -4.70
N SER A 633 -3.77 -1.42 -5.34
CA SER A 633 -2.82 -0.30 -5.46
C SER A 633 -2.52 0.32 -4.09
N GLY A 634 -1.40 1.03 -3.96
CA GLY A 634 -1.04 1.73 -2.71
C GLY A 634 -2.17 2.61 -2.16
N GLY A 635 -2.80 3.42 -3.01
CA GLY A 635 -3.95 4.25 -2.62
C GLY A 635 -5.17 3.43 -2.16
N GLN A 636 -5.45 2.28 -2.79
CA GLN A 636 -6.51 1.38 -2.32
C GLN A 636 -6.16 0.73 -0.98
N LYS A 637 -4.90 0.36 -0.74
CA LYS A 637 -4.43 -0.15 0.55
C LYS A 637 -4.58 0.91 1.66
N SER A 638 -4.23 2.16 1.37
CA SER A 638 -4.45 3.27 2.30
C SER A 638 -5.94 3.47 2.62
N ARG A 639 -6.83 3.34 1.63
CA ARG A 639 -8.29 3.37 1.85
C ARG A 639 -8.78 2.22 2.74
N VAL A 640 -8.20 1.02 2.64
CA VAL A 640 -8.48 -0.08 3.58
C VAL A 640 -8.05 0.31 5.00
N GLY A 641 -6.88 0.94 5.15
CA GLY A 641 -6.41 1.48 6.43
C GLY A 641 -7.36 2.51 7.04
N PHE A 642 -7.87 3.46 6.24
CA PHE A 642 -8.90 4.43 6.67
C PHE A 642 -10.21 3.74 7.09
N ALA A 643 -10.63 2.69 6.38
CA ALA A 643 -11.81 1.92 6.78
C ALA A 643 -11.60 1.20 8.13
N LEU A 644 -10.43 0.60 8.34
CA LEU A 644 -10.09 -0.10 9.58
C LEU A 644 -10.03 0.83 10.78
N MET A 645 -9.38 1.98 10.64
CA MET A 645 -9.21 2.92 11.76
C MET A 645 -10.54 3.52 12.21
N THR A 646 -11.46 3.72 11.27
CA THR A 646 -12.77 4.35 11.54
C THR A 646 -13.80 3.38 12.09
N TRP A 647 -13.56 2.05 12.00
CA TRP A 647 -14.48 1.03 12.49
C TRP A 647 -14.81 1.18 13.98
N ARG A 648 -13.81 1.47 14.82
CA ARG A 648 -13.97 1.61 16.28
C ARG A 648 -14.49 2.99 16.73
N LEU A 649 -15.00 3.81 15.83
CA LEU A 649 -15.51 5.16 16.13
C LEU A 649 -14.53 5.95 17.03
N PRO A 650 -13.31 6.23 16.54
CA PRO A 650 -12.32 6.94 17.33
C PRO A 650 -12.86 8.30 17.77
N HIS A 651 -12.31 8.82 18.86
CA HIS A 651 -12.54 10.18 19.35
C HIS A 651 -11.48 11.15 18.84
N VAL A 652 -10.24 10.66 18.72
CA VAL A 652 -9.11 11.39 18.14
C VAL A 652 -8.51 10.55 17.03
N VAL A 653 -8.28 11.17 15.87
CA VAL A 653 -7.59 10.59 14.73
C VAL A 653 -6.22 11.24 14.63
N VAL A 654 -5.18 10.43 14.64
CA VAL A 654 -3.80 10.85 14.42
C VAL A 654 -3.34 10.32 13.08
N LEU A 655 -2.95 11.20 12.17
CA LEU A 655 -2.49 10.86 10.82
C LEU A 655 -1.04 11.27 10.68
N ASP A 656 -0.14 10.34 10.40
CA ASP A 656 1.29 10.54 10.18
C ASP A 656 1.59 10.23 8.70
N GLU A 657 1.81 11.28 7.93
CA GLU A 657 1.96 11.32 6.46
C GLU A 657 0.81 10.61 5.69
N PRO A 658 -0.45 11.02 5.89
CA PRO A 658 -1.61 10.35 5.28
C PRO A 658 -1.70 10.51 3.76
N THR A 659 -1.06 11.53 3.20
CA THR A 659 -1.10 11.86 1.76
C THR A 659 -0.20 10.94 0.93
N ASN A 660 0.71 10.20 1.58
CA ASN A 660 1.61 9.29 0.89
C ASN A 660 0.83 8.23 0.12
N HIS A 661 1.17 8.04 -1.16
CA HIS A 661 0.55 7.08 -2.08
C HIS A 661 -0.95 7.32 -2.37
N LEU A 662 -1.51 8.47 -1.98
CA LEU A 662 -2.87 8.85 -2.35
C LEU A 662 -2.87 9.69 -3.63
N ASP A 663 -3.91 9.51 -4.46
CA ASP A 663 -4.14 10.42 -5.59
C ASP A 663 -4.82 11.70 -5.10
N MET A 664 -4.74 12.75 -5.93
CA MET A 664 -5.32 14.07 -5.62
C MET A 664 -6.82 13.99 -5.31
N GLU A 665 -7.57 13.11 -5.99
CA GLU A 665 -9.00 12.88 -5.73
C GLU A 665 -9.24 12.28 -4.33
N THR A 666 -8.44 11.30 -3.91
CA THR A 666 -8.55 10.73 -2.56
C THR A 666 -8.12 11.73 -1.49
N ILE A 667 -7.11 12.56 -1.77
CA ILE A 667 -6.65 13.61 -0.85
C ILE A 667 -7.78 14.61 -0.61
N ASP A 668 -8.45 15.10 -1.66
CA ASP A 668 -9.59 16.01 -1.51
C ASP A 668 -10.74 15.36 -0.73
N ALA A 669 -11.07 14.10 -1.04
CA ALA A 669 -12.10 13.37 -0.32
C ALA A 669 -11.76 13.18 1.17
N LEU A 670 -10.48 12.97 1.50
CA LEU A 670 -9.99 12.87 2.88
C LEU A 670 -10.05 14.23 3.59
N ILE A 671 -9.69 15.32 2.91
CA ILE A 671 -9.81 16.69 3.44
C ILE A 671 -11.26 16.97 3.84
N ASP A 672 -12.21 16.67 2.95
CA ASP A 672 -13.64 16.88 3.22
C ASP A 672 -14.13 16.01 4.37
N ALA A 673 -13.72 14.74 4.43
CA ALA A 673 -14.06 13.83 5.53
C ALA A 673 -13.55 14.33 6.90
N LEU A 674 -12.31 14.83 6.95
CA LEU A 674 -11.69 15.34 8.19
C LEU A 674 -12.28 16.68 8.63
N ARG A 675 -12.73 17.51 7.69
CA ARG A 675 -13.48 18.74 7.99
C ARG A 675 -14.84 18.44 8.61
N GLU A 676 -15.56 17.43 8.11
CA GLU A 676 -16.86 17.04 8.65
C GLU A 676 -16.77 16.27 9.98
N TYR A 677 -15.66 15.58 10.22
CA TYR A 677 -15.47 14.73 11.39
C TYR A 677 -15.53 15.50 12.71
N LYS A 678 -16.32 15.03 13.69
CA LYS A 678 -16.56 15.75 14.97
C LYS A 678 -15.58 15.41 16.10
N GLY A 679 -14.56 14.62 15.81
CA GLY A 679 -13.48 14.28 16.76
C GLY A 679 -12.25 15.15 16.59
N GLY A 680 -11.28 14.97 17.49
CA GLY A 680 -9.99 15.67 17.43
C GLY A 680 -9.14 15.11 16.28
N VAL A 681 -8.42 15.97 15.58
CA VAL A 681 -7.55 15.57 14.45
C VAL A 681 -6.14 16.11 14.71
N VAL A 682 -5.17 15.21 14.65
CA VAL A 682 -3.73 15.52 14.72
C VAL A 682 -3.09 14.99 13.46
N ILE A 683 -2.45 15.87 12.68
CA ILE A 683 -1.86 15.54 11.39
C ILE A 683 -0.37 15.85 11.43
N VAL A 684 0.46 14.92 10.97
CA VAL A 684 1.81 15.17 10.48
C VAL A 684 1.73 15.03 8.98
N SER A 685 2.06 16.09 8.27
CA SER A 685 2.18 16.02 6.81
C SER A 685 3.08 17.13 6.30
N HIS A 686 3.80 16.83 5.23
CA HIS A 686 4.55 17.82 4.46
C HIS A 686 3.70 18.50 3.38
N ASP A 687 2.49 18.02 3.09
CA ASP A 687 1.59 18.63 2.13
C ASP A 687 0.97 19.92 2.69
N GLN A 688 1.40 21.05 2.13
CA GLN A 688 0.92 22.38 2.54
C GLN A 688 -0.58 22.56 2.29
N HIS A 689 -1.12 22.07 1.18
CA HIS A 689 -2.54 22.20 0.86
C HIS A 689 -3.38 21.38 1.83
N PHE A 690 -2.97 20.15 2.15
CA PHE A 690 -3.63 19.28 3.11
C PHE A 690 -3.66 19.89 4.51
N VAL A 691 -2.49 20.32 5.02
CA VAL A 691 -2.38 20.93 6.35
C VAL A 691 -3.18 22.22 6.45
N THR A 692 -3.05 23.13 5.47
CA THR A 692 -3.78 24.41 5.47
C THR A 692 -5.29 24.22 5.36
N SER A 693 -5.73 23.14 4.70
CA SER A 693 -7.14 22.85 4.50
C SER A 693 -7.82 22.28 5.73
N VAL A 694 -7.10 21.52 6.57
CA VAL A 694 -7.69 20.77 7.70
C VAL A 694 -7.28 21.34 9.06
N CYS A 695 -6.05 21.85 9.20
CA CYS A 695 -5.49 22.26 10.48
C CYS A 695 -5.76 23.75 10.78
N GLU A 696 -6.10 24.05 12.03
CA GLU A 696 -6.30 25.41 12.54
C GLU A 696 -5.14 25.85 13.44
N GLU A 697 -4.49 24.91 14.12
CA GLU A 697 -3.32 25.12 14.96
C GLU A 697 -2.11 24.40 14.38
N LEU A 698 -0.93 25.04 14.42
CA LEU A 698 0.33 24.44 13.99
C LEU A 698 1.29 24.29 15.16
N TRP A 699 1.88 23.11 15.34
CA TRP A 699 2.88 22.82 16.37
C TRP A 699 4.21 22.51 15.68
N VAL A 700 5.26 23.25 16.05
CA VAL A 700 6.60 23.07 15.46
C VAL A 700 7.46 22.32 16.47
N VAL A 701 8.03 21.20 16.02
CA VAL A 701 8.99 20.38 16.77
C VAL A 701 10.38 20.67 16.22
N GLY A 702 11.25 21.23 17.07
CA GLY A 702 12.61 21.60 16.72
C GLY A 702 13.34 22.22 17.89
N ASP A 703 14.67 22.28 17.82
CA ASP A 703 15.53 22.91 18.86
C ASP A 703 15.23 22.42 20.29
N GLN A 704 14.93 21.13 20.44
CA GLN A 704 14.56 20.48 21.71
C GLN A 704 13.28 21.04 22.36
N LYS A 705 12.40 21.69 21.59
CA LYS A 705 11.15 22.28 22.06
C LYS A 705 9.99 21.90 21.14
N VAL A 706 8.80 21.92 21.72
CA VAL A 706 7.53 21.82 20.99
C VAL A 706 6.76 23.10 21.27
N ALA A 707 6.56 23.93 20.25
CA ALA A 707 5.92 25.24 20.39
C ALA A 707 4.72 25.38 19.46
N ARG A 708 3.68 26.05 19.94
CA ARG A 708 2.55 26.46 19.09
C ARG A 708 3.00 27.62 18.20
N TYR A 709 2.95 27.41 16.89
CA TYR A 709 3.26 28.44 15.91
C TYR A 709 2.05 29.35 15.70
N ARG A 710 2.26 30.65 15.89
CA ARG A 710 1.22 31.68 15.71
C ARG A 710 1.39 32.33 14.35
N GLY A 711 1.00 31.63 13.31
CA GLY A 711 1.07 32.11 11.94
C GLY A 711 0.49 31.10 10.95
N THR A 712 0.41 31.48 9.69
CA THR A 712 -0.05 30.59 8.61
C THR A 712 1.07 29.69 8.11
N MET A 713 0.72 28.61 7.40
CA MET A 713 1.71 27.73 6.75
C MET A 713 2.59 28.49 5.75
N SER A 714 2.05 29.48 5.04
CA SER A 714 2.81 30.35 4.14
C SER A 714 3.84 31.22 4.88
N GLU A 715 3.47 31.75 6.06
CA GLU A 715 4.40 32.50 6.90
C GLU A 715 5.51 31.59 7.45
N TYR A 716 5.17 30.35 7.82
CA TYR A 716 6.16 29.36 8.23
C TYR A 716 7.17 29.07 7.11
N LYS A 717 6.69 28.86 5.87
CA LYS A 717 7.54 28.70 4.67
C LYS A 717 8.49 29.88 4.48
N ASN A 718 7.99 31.11 4.59
CA ASN A 718 8.81 32.31 4.46
C ASN A 718 9.85 32.43 5.58
N HIS A 719 9.49 32.07 6.81
CA HIS A 719 10.42 32.07 7.95
C HIS A 719 11.54 31.03 7.80
N VAL A 720 11.22 29.85 7.28
CA VAL A 720 12.22 28.82 6.93
C VAL A 720 13.16 29.32 5.83
N LEU A 721 12.60 29.94 4.78
CA LEU A 721 13.37 30.50 3.67
C LEU A 721 14.29 31.64 4.10
N ALA A 722 13.84 32.50 5.02
CA ALA A 722 14.61 33.66 5.49
C ALA A 722 15.69 33.33 6.53
N LYS A 723 15.66 32.12 7.11
CA LYS A 723 16.72 31.63 8.03
C LYS A 723 17.97 31.15 7.29
N LYS A 724 17.90 30.95 5.98
CA LYS A 724 19.04 30.68 5.08
C LYS A 724 19.40 31.96 4.33
#